data_AF-A0A1Q6U0Z5-F1
#
_entry.id   AF-A0A1Q6U0Z5-F1
#
_cell.length_a   1.000
_cell.length_b   1.000
_cell.length_c   1.000
_cell.angle_alpha   90.00
_cell.angle_beta   90.00
_cell.angle_gamma   90.00
#
_symmetry.space_group_name_H-M   'P 1'
#
loop_
_entity.id
_entity.type
_entity.pdbx_description
1 polymer ?
#
loop_
_entity_poly.entity_id
_entity_poly.type
_entity_poly.pdbx_seq_one_letter_code
_entity_poly.pdbx_strand_id
1 'polypeptide(L)'
;MGMSAGQARLLSITGRLTDNELRSQIITNSKLRLASKSSDASSEYMDALSSEQLMFSSYDANGAKSYDSLTAGTMLTFGELKNQYSLVNSSGQIMVSGSDIKKYVAANSMAEFLYSYGVEKVDNPKFSEKLTDIYGSSFEELFDVDAYEADTSKPNAYKYTWNNTINGITTAGIGTLEGILAKNSADITEDDAGQFSSIVAGWNNAINGTNGTGGLEAIVGLGGSEALTGSFGAYINKLLDLPDVTFPNKDDSQFKDVSGNSELAQKFDLASKKCYQNATGPLKSAGCYIHVLAHLLDLKSSDLNSAGDVSDSWGQTYTTTTGNGTIDTNGEINGSAINSNNQSAAMAEVSEYICNPANDCMAAYDETDTTTVDSSELDKLLSNFKFVDGKKTLKTFKEKVIDLYYVVENRSSLGIAYDDLIPYLDQFQTDMSTTLNSKFNEERYLAAVDDWKNAMQTWLKQVQNCKEEYVKDLENIPAQYVPDENDSKYQWYKNLWYRMGGIDETQSDKSGNNFKELDENLMNNSEWLQFALEHGVLTLEQVTFSENGSNTYPNIGYYDWKSIAYTSASDISSKEDEVAIARAEVKYQNAMREIQNEDKKFDQDLKKLDTEHSALQTEYESVKSVIDKNVERSFKAFS
;
A
#
# COMPACT_ATOMS: atom_id res chain seq x y z
N MET A 1 -6.32 85.26 100.28
CA MET A 1 -6.88 84.20 99.40
C MET A 1 -6.67 84.44 97.90
N GLY A 2 -6.16 85.60 97.43
CA GLY A 2 -6.01 85.87 95.99
C GLY A 2 -4.76 85.31 95.28
N MET A 3 -3.66 85.03 95.99
CA MET A 3 -2.41 84.59 95.35
C MET A 3 -2.44 83.13 94.85
N SER A 4 -3.00 82.20 95.62
CA SER A 4 -3.07 80.78 95.24
C SER A 4 -3.94 80.54 94.00
N ALA A 5 -5.06 81.25 93.89
CA ALA A 5 -5.93 81.20 92.70
C ALA A 5 -5.26 81.78 91.45
N GLY A 6 -4.47 82.86 91.59
CA GLY A 6 -3.69 83.44 90.49
C GLY A 6 -2.59 82.51 89.98
N GLN A 7 -1.84 81.88 90.90
CA GLN A 7 -0.80 80.91 90.56
C GLN A 7 -1.37 79.64 89.89
N ALA A 8 -2.50 79.11 90.40
CA ALA A 8 -3.17 77.97 89.77
C ALA A 8 -3.65 78.29 88.35
N ARG A 9 -4.17 79.51 88.11
CA ARG A 9 -4.56 79.96 86.77
C ARG A 9 -3.35 80.15 85.85
N LEU A 10 -2.25 80.70 86.35
CA LEU A 10 -1.00 80.84 85.60
C LEU A 10 -0.48 79.47 85.12
N LEU A 11 -0.42 78.49 86.03
CA LEU A 11 -0.05 77.10 85.71
C LEU A 11 -0.98 76.46 84.67
N SER A 12 -2.29 76.71 84.77
CA SER A 12 -3.27 76.22 83.78
C SER A 12 -3.05 76.85 82.40
N ILE A 13 -2.79 78.17 82.32
CA ILE A 13 -2.50 78.86 81.06
C ILE A 13 -1.17 78.37 80.48
N THR A 14 -0.13 78.20 81.30
CA THR A 14 1.16 77.62 80.86
C THR A 14 0.97 76.22 80.28
N GLY A 15 0.19 75.35 80.95
CA GLY A 15 -0.10 74.01 80.42
C GLY A 15 -0.82 74.05 79.06
N ARG A 16 -1.74 75.01 78.87
CA ARG A 16 -2.44 75.20 77.58
C ARG A 16 -1.53 75.78 76.50
N LEU A 17 -0.61 76.69 76.84
CA LEU A 17 0.41 77.21 75.91
C LEU A 17 1.36 76.09 75.46
N THR A 18 1.82 75.24 76.38
CA THR A 18 2.65 74.08 76.06
C THR A 18 1.92 73.05 75.20
N ASP A 19 0.63 72.79 75.47
CA ASP A 19 -0.20 71.92 74.63
C ASP A 19 -0.42 72.50 73.23
N ASN A 20 -0.65 73.82 73.12
CA ASN A 20 -0.78 74.51 71.84
C ASN A 20 0.52 74.43 71.01
N GLU A 21 1.68 74.67 71.65
CA GLU A 21 3.00 74.53 71.04
C GLU A 21 3.25 73.08 70.57
N LEU A 22 2.93 72.09 71.41
CA LEU A 22 3.03 70.68 71.05
C LEU A 22 2.15 70.33 69.83
N ARG A 23 0.91 70.83 69.78
CA ARG A 23 0.01 70.63 68.62
C ARG A 23 0.55 71.30 67.36
N SER A 24 1.12 72.50 67.47
CA SER A 24 1.76 73.21 66.35
C SER A 24 2.94 72.41 65.79
N GLN A 25 3.77 71.84 66.66
CA GLN A 25 4.89 70.96 66.27
C GLN A 25 4.40 69.66 65.62
N ILE A 26 3.32 69.05 66.12
CA ILE A 26 2.72 67.84 65.51
C ILE A 26 2.21 68.14 64.09
N ILE A 27 1.54 69.28 63.90
CA ILE A 27 1.03 69.68 62.58
C ILE A 27 2.20 69.99 61.63
N THR A 28 3.24 70.68 62.11
CA THR A 28 4.45 70.97 61.33
C THR A 28 5.14 69.68 60.87
N ASN A 29 5.30 68.70 61.75
CA ASN A 29 5.81 67.38 61.38
C ASN A 29 4.89 66.64 60.40
N SER A 30 3.58 66.81 60.52
CA SER A 30 2.61 66.21 59.58
C SER A 30 2.69 66.84 58.19
N LYS A 31 2.93 68.15 58.10
CA LYS A 31 3.24 68.85 56.83
C LYS A 31 4.54 68.36 56.20
N LEU A 32 5.59 68.13 56.98
CA LEU A 32 6.83 67.52 56.47
C LEU A 32 6.57 66.13 55.87
N ARG A 33 5.73 65.30 56.51
CA ARG A 33 5.31 64.00 55.97
C ARG A 33 4.48 64.13 54.69
N LEU A 34 3.62 65.15 54.58
CA LEU A 34 2.90 65.45 53.34
C LEU A 34 3.85 65.82 52.20
N ALA A 35 4.90 66.60 52.48
CA ALA A 35 5.93 66.92 51.49
C ALA A 35 6.65 65.65 50.99
N SER A 36 6.96 64.70 51.88
CA SER A 36 7.50 63.39 51.48
C SER A 36 6.52 62.62 50.58
N LYS A 37 5.24 62.50 50.95
CA LYS A 37 4.23 61.85 50.10
C LYS A 37 4.09 62.50 48.72
N SER A 38 4.19 63.83 48.66
CA SER A 38 4.18 64.57 47.39
C SER A 38 5.38 64.22 46.52
N SER A 39 6.56 64.04 47.13
CA SER A 39 7.77 63.60 46.44
C SER A 39 7.62 62.16 45.92
N ASP A 40 7.07 61.25 46.73
CA ASP A 40 6.87 59.85 46.36
C ASP A 40 5.90 59.71 45.17
N ALA A 41 4.76 60.41 45.23
CA ALA A 41 3.78 60.43 44.13
C ALA A 41 4.37 61.04 42.84
N SER A 42 5.26 62.03 42.97
CA SER A 42 5.97 62.61 41.82
C SER A 42 6.98 61.63 41.24
N SER A 43 7.68 60.85 42.08
CA SER A 43 8.62 59.82 41.62
C SER A 43 7.90 58.73 40.84
N GLU A 44 6.79 58.18 41.36
CA GLU A 44 6.00 57.14 40.67
C GLU A 44 5.51 57.63 39.30
N TYR A 45 5.13 58.90 39.18
CA TYR A 45 4.75 59.51 37.91
C TYR A 45 5.94 59.68 36.95
N MET A 46 7.09 60.16 37.45
CA MET A 46 8.30 60.33 36.63
C MET A 46 8.86 58.98 36.15
N ASP A 47 8.79 57.94 36.98
CA ASP A 47 9.19 56.58 36.62
C ASP A 47 8.29 56.03 35.50
N ALA A 48 6.97 56.22 35.60
CA ALA A 48 6.02 55.87 34.54
C ALA A 48 6.23 56.70 33.26
N LEU A 49 6.60 57.97 33.39
CA LEU A 49 6.92 58.83 32.24
C LEU A 49 8.15 58.35 31.47
N SER A 50 9.10 57.72 32.18
CA SER A 50 10.28 57.09 31.59
C SER A 50 10.07 55.63 31.20
N SER A 51 8.89 55.07 31.48
CA SER A 51 8.62 53.66 31.19
C SER A 51 8.36 53.45 29.70
N GLU A 52 9.04 52.45 29.15
CA GLU A 52 8.86 52.01 27.78
C GLU A 52 8.29 50.59 27.77
N GLN A 53 7.35 50.35 26.86
CA GLN A 53 6.81 49.03 26.55
C GLN A 53 7.36 48.52 25.23
N LEU A 54 7.61 47.21 25.15
CA LEU A 54 7.94 46.57 23.89
C LEU A 54 6.67 46.39 23.03
N MET A 55 6.75 46.88 21.81
CA MET A 55 5.70 46.78 20.80
C MET A 55 6.17 45.91 19.64
N PHE A 56 5.25 45.10 19.12
CA PHE A 56 5.47 44.29 17.93
C PHE A 56 4.92 45.01 16.70
N SER A 57 5.71 45.14 15.65
CA SER A 57 5.23 45.72 14.42
C SER A 57 4.66 44.69 13.47
N SER A 58 3.41 44.89 13.10
CA SER A 58 2.68 44.12 12.11
C SER A 58 2.58 44.90 10.80
N TYR A 59 2.37 44.19 9.69
CA TYR A 59 2.16 44.79 8.38
C TYR A 59 0.80 44.33 7.87
N ASP A 60 -0.01 45.25 7.36
CA ASP A 60 -1.22 44.90 6.63
C ASP A 60 -0.90 44.40 5.21
N ALA A 61 -1.93 43.94 4.49
CA ALA A 61 -1.80 43.42 3.12
C ALA A 61 -1.25 44.46 2.11
N ASN A 62 -1.27 45.75 2.45
CA ASN A 62 -0.72 46.83 1.62
C ASN A 62 0.70 47.23 2.05
N GLY A 63 1.29 46.52 3.02
CA GLY A 63 2.60 46.83 3.58
C GLY A 63 2.60 48.01 4.55
N ALA A 64 1.44 48.49 4.99
CA ALA A 64 1.37 49.54 6.00
C ALA A 64 1.72 48.96 7.38
N LYS A 65 2.67 49.62 8.05
CA LYS A 65 3.19 49.19 9.35
C LYS A 65 2.29 49.67 10.49
N SER A 66 1.76 48.75 11.29
CA SER A 66 1.06 48.99 12.55
C SER A 66 1.89 48.51 13.74
N TYR A 67 1.50 48.93 14.94
CA TYR A 67 2.16 48.53 16.18
C TYR A 67 1.12 47.97 17.13
N ASP A 68 1.30 46.71 17.51
CA ASP A 68 0.49 45.99 18.48
C ASP A 68 1.32 45.73 19.75
N SER A 69 0.66 45.47 20.87
CA SER A 69 1.35 45.03 22.08
C SER A 69 2.14 43.74 21.80
N LEU A 70 3.38 43.66 22.30
CA LEU A 70 4.20 42.46 22.13
C LEU A 70 3.63 41.31 22.97
N THR A 71 2.87 40.42 22.35
CA THR A 71 2.31 39.22 22.99
C THR A 71 2.76 37.98 22.24
N ALA A 72 2.79 36.83 22.91
CA ALA A 72 3.15 35.58 22.24
C ALA A 72 2.10 35.23 21.16
N GLY A 73 0.82 35.54 21.41
CA GLY A 73 -0.25 35.37 20.44
C GLY A 73 -0.03 36.20 19.17
N THR A 74 0.32 37.48 19.30
CA THR A 74 0.64 38.32 18.14
C THR A 74 1.94 37.93 17.46
N MET A 75 2.88 37.29 18.15
CA MET A 75 4.20 36.94 17.61
C MET A 75 4.25 35.56 16.93
N LEU A 76 3.56 34.55 17.48
CA LEU A 76 3.64 33.16 17.03
C LEU A 76 2.64 32.81 15.90
N THR A 77 1.65 33.68 15.64
CA THR A 77 0.67 33.49 14.56
C THR A 77 1.24 33.87 13.19
N PHE A 78 0.74 33.20 12.15
CA PHE A 78 1.10 33.50 10.77
C PHE A 78 0.66 34.92 10.34
N GLY A 79 1.47 35.55 9.49
CA GLY A 79 1.13 36.77 8.75
C GLY A 79 2.02 36.93 7.51
N GLU A 80 1.46 37.37 6.38
CA GLU A 80 2.11 37.31 5.06
C GLU A 80 3.45 38.05 4.97
N LEU A 81 3.55 39.24 5.56
CA LEU A 81 4.76 40.07 5.54
C LEU A 81 5.53 40.04 6.87
N LYS A 82 5.27 39.02 7.68
CA LYS A 82 5.79 38.93 9.04
C LYS A 82 6.97 37.97 9.10
N ASN A 83 8.02 38.36 9.82
CA ASN A 83 9.08 37.42 10.15
C ASN A 83 8.56 36.33 11.10
N GLN A 84 9.00 35.09 10.89
CA GLN A 84 8.62 33.98 11.74
C GLN A 84 9.50 33.92 12.98
N TYR A 85 8.87 34.05 14.14
CA TYR A 85 9.51 34.01 15.45
C TYR A 85 9.00 32.83 16.28
N SER A 86 9.81 32.38 17.24
CA SER A 86 9.42 31.41 18.26
C SER A 86 9.99 31.77 19.63
N LEU A 87 9.35 31.24 20.67
CA LEU A 87 9.80 31.39 22.06
C LEU A 87 10.26 30.03 22.56
N VAL A 88 11.43 30.00 23.20
CA VAL A 88 12.06 28.76 23.63
C VAL A 88 12.40 28.85 25.11
N ASN A 89 12.05 27.80 25.87
CA ASN A 89 12.40 27.72 27.28
C ASN A 89 13.86 27.27 27.50
N SER A 90 14.31 27.28 28.75
CA SER A 90 15.67 26.85 29.12
C SER A 90 16.00 25.38 28.79
N SER A 91 14.99 24.56 28.49
CA SER A 91 15.14 23.16 28.08
C SER A 91 15.18 22.98 26.55
N GLY A 92 15.14 24.07 25.77
CA GLY A 92 15.17 24.03 24.30
C GLY A 92 13.80 23.78 23.64
N GLN A 93 12.73 23.70 24.42
CA GLN A 93 11.39 23.39 23.91
C GLN A 93 10.72 24.65 23.36
N ILE A 94 10.09 24.55 22.18
CA ILE A 94 9.28 25.63 21.64
C ILE A 94 7.99 25.81 22.46
N MET A 95 7.69 27.04 22.85
CA MET A 95 6.46 27.43 23.52
C MET A 95 5.39 27.71 22.47
N VAL A 96 4.29 26.96 22.49
CA VAL A 96 3.20 27.04 21.49
C VAL A 96 1.83 27.00 22.16
N SER A 97 0.79 27.37 21.42
CA SER A 97 -0.59 27.30 21.93
C SER A 97 -1.06 25.86 22.10
N GLY A 98 -2.01 25.62 23.02
CA GLY A 98 -2.66 24.32 23.17
C GLY A 98 -3.38 23.86 21.90
N SER A 99 -3.86 24.78 21.05
CA SER A 99 -4.44 24.45 19.75
C SER A 99 -3.42 23.91 18.75
N ASP A 100 -2.21 24.49 18.70
CA ASP A 100 -1.17 24.04 17.77
C ASP A 100 -0.65 22.66 18.16
N ILE A 101 -0.51 22.41 19.47
CA ILE A 101 -0.17 21.08 20.00
C ILE A 101 -1.22 20.04 19.59
N LYS A 102 -2.53 20.36 19.72
CA LYS A 102 -3.60 19.44 19.33
C LYS A 102 -3.54 19.09 17.85
N LYS A 103 -3.31 20.07 16.98
CA LYS A 103 -3.14 19.85 15.54
C LYS A 103 -1.92 18.98 15.24
N TYR A 104 -0.77 19.29 15.84
CA TYR A 104 0.47 18.53 15.68
C TYR A 104 0.35 17.08 16.14
N VAL A 105 -0.24 16.86 17.32
CA VAL A 105 -0.44 15.51 17.88
C VAL A 105 -1.47 14.71 17.07
N ALA A 106 -2.49 15.37 16.51
CA ALA A 106 -3.51 14.71 15.69
C ALA A 106 -3.02 14.33 14.28
N ALA A 107 -2.13 15.12 13.68
CA ALA A 107 -1.63 14.89 12.33
C ALA A 107 -0.70 13.66 12.25
N ASN A 108 -0.93 12.79 11.28
CA ASN A 108 -0.06 11.63 11.00
C ASN A 108 1.06 11.96 10.01
N SER A 109 0.97 13.10 9.32
CA SER A 109 1.95 13.57 8.35
C SER A 109 2.04 15.10 8.39
N MET A 110 3.12 15.63 7.82
CA MET A 110 3.28 17.07 7.61
C MET A 110 2.14 17.63 6.75
N ALA A 111 1.70 16.89 5.73
CA ALA A 111 0.58 17.32 4.88
C ALA A 111 -0.71 17.53 5.68
N GLU A 112 -1.10 16.56 6.52
CA GLU A 112 -2.27 16.69 7.41
C GLU A 112 -2.13 17.88 8.36
N PHE A 113 -0.93 18.11 8.90
CA PHE A 113 -0.64 19.27 9.74
C PHE A 113 -0.83 20.57 8.98
N LEU A 114 -0.30 20.70 7.76
CA LEU A 114 -0.45 21.86 6.90
C LEU A 114 -1.92 22.13 6.54
N TYR A 115 -2.68 21.08 6.17
CA TYR A 115 -4.11 21.19 5.89
C TYR A 115 -4.90 21.70 7.11
N SER A 116 -4.48 21.37 8.34
CA SER A 116 -5.12 21.86 9.57
C SER A 116 -4.98 23.38 9.80
N TYR A 117 -4.09 24.05 9.06
CA TYR A 117 -3.96 25.51 9.02
C TYR A 117 -4.51 26.12 7.72
N GLY A 118 -5.18 25.31 6.90
CA GLY A 118 -5.80 25.75 5.65
C GLY A 118 -4.76 26.14 4.60
N VAL A 119 -3.68 25.37 4.49
CA VAL A 119 -2.85 25.33 3.27
C VAL A 119 -3.66 24.65 2.18
N GLU A 120 -3.69 25.24 0.98
CA GLU A 120 -4.46 24.70 -0.14
C GLU A 120 -3.97 23.32 -0.59
N LYS A 121 -4.89 22.50 -1.08
CA LYS A 121 -4.61 21.19 -1.69
C LYS A 121 -4.44 21.39 -3.19
N VAL A 122 -3.37 20.85 -3.76
CA VAL A 122 -3.14 20.78 -5.21
C VAL A 122 -2.97 19.34 -5.65
N ASP A 123 -3.31 19.06 -6.90
CA ASP A 123 -3.17 17.74 -7.50
C ASP A 123 -1.69 17.30 -7.46
N ASN A 124 -1.47 16.08 -6.99
CA ASN A 124 -0.15 15.47 -7.00
C ASN A 124 0.10 14.79 -8.36
N PRO A 125 0.99 15.32 -9.23
CA PRO A 125 1.25 14.71 -10.54
C PRO A 125 1.77 13.27 -10.42
N LYS A 126 2.46 12.94 -9.30
CA LYS A 126 2.96 11.59 -9.04
C LYS A 126 1.83 10.57 -8.85
N PHE A 127 0.65 11.00 -8.44
CA PHE A 127 -0.52 10.12 -8.30
C PHE A 127 -0.98 9.62 -9.67
N SER A 128 -1.24 10.54 -10.61
CA SER A 128 -1.63 10.21 -11.99
C SER A 128 -0.52 9.47 -12.75
N GLU A 129 0.75 9.85 -12.56
CA GLU A 129 1.88 9.14 -13.15
C GLU A 129 1.93 7.68 -12.66
N LYS A 130 1.78 7.45 -11.35
CA LYS A 130 1.81 6.10 -10.80
C LYS A 130 0.62 5.25 -11.27
N LEU A 131 -0.58 5.82 -11.38
CA LEU A 131 -1.73 5.11 -11.94
C LEU A 131 -1.52 4.76 -13.42
N THR A 132 -0.88 5.65 -14.17
CA THR A 132 -0.49 5.38 -15.58
C THR A 132 0.54 4.26 -15.66
N ASP A 133 1.51 4.18 -14.74
CA ASP A 133 2.48 3.08 -14.68
C ASP A 133 1.82 1.73 -14.35
N ILE A 134 0.71 1.73 -13.62
CA ILE A 134 0.00 0.52 -13.22
C ILE A 134 -0.95 0.03 -14.32
N TYR A 135 -1.79 0.94 -14.81
CA TYR A 135 -2.94 0.63 -15.66
C TYR A 135 -2.78 1.09 -17.12
N GLY A 136 -1.75 1.90 -17.41
CA GLY A 136 -1.55 2.50 -18.72
C GLY A 136 -2.24 3.84 -18.91
N SER A 137 -2.22 4.33 -20.16
CA SER A 137 -2.85 5.62 -20.54
C SER A 137 -4.36 5.65 -20.32
N SER A 138 -5.00 4.49 -20.18
CA SER A 138 -6.44 4.38 -19.95
C SER A 138 -6.77 4.14 -18.46
N PHE A 139 -5.91 4.56 -17.53
CA PHE A 139 -6.16 4.34 -16.10
C PHE A 139 -7.48 4.93 -15.62
N GLU A 140 -7.96 6.05 -16.19
CA GLU A 140 -9.22 6.70 -15.81
C GLU A 140 -10.45 5.82 -16.08
N GLU A 141 -10.37 4.90 -17.04
CA GLU A 141 -11.43 3.93 -17.33
C GLU A 141 -11.39 2.74 -16.36
N LEU A 142 -10.22 2.47 -15.76
CA LEU A 142 -9.96 1.33 -14.89
C LEU A 142 -9.97 1.71 -13.40
N PHE A 143 -9.74 2.97 -13.07
CA PHE A 143 -9.57 3.45 -11.71
C PHE A 143 -10.41 4.70 -11.49
N ASP A 144 -11.47 4.54 -10.69
CA ASP A 144 -12.34 5.65 -10.29
C ASP A 144 -11.65 6.48 -9.19
N VAL A 145 -11.01 7.57 -9.62
CA VAL A 145 -10.31 8.52 -8.76
C VAL A 145 -11.26 9.19 -7.76
N ASP A 146 -12.48 9.52 -8.18
CA ASP A 146 -13.46 10.20 -7.33
C ASP A 146 -13.95 9.29 -6.20
N ALA A 147 -14.15 8.00 -6.49
CA ALA A 147 -14.54 7.01 -5.50
C ALA A 147 -13.42 6.67 -4.50
N TYR A 148 -12.15 6.82 -4.89
CA TYR A 148 -10.99 6.58 -4.03
C TYR A 148 -10.93 7.55 -2.83
N GLU A 149 -11.28 8.82 -3.01
CA GLU A 149 -11.31 9.83 -1.93
C GLU A 149 -12.60 9.80 -1.08
N ALA A 150 -13.74 9.43 -1.67
CA ALA A 150 -15.06 9.61 -1.06
C ALA A 150 -15.35 8.68 0.14
N ASP A 151 -14.69 7.53 0.25
CA ASP A 151 -14.96 6.55 1.32
C ASP A 151 -13.70 6.24 2.15
N THR A 152 -13.33 7.18 3.03
CA THR A 152 -12.30 6.99 4.07
C THR A 152 -12.63 5.85 5.05
N SER A 153 -13.86 5.32 5.04
CA SER A 153 -14.26 4.15 5.85
C SER A 153 -13.96 2.82 5.17
N LYS A 154 -13.64 2.81 3.86
CA LYS A 154 -13.19 1.63 3.10
C LYS A 154 -11.95 1.91 2.23
N PRO A 155 -10.80 2.31 2.81
CA PRO A 155 -9.59 2.73 2.07
C PRO A 155 -9.03 1.68 1.08
N ASN A 156 -9.40 0.41 1.27
CA ASN A 156 -8.89 -0.71 0.48
C ASN A 156 -9.86 -1.21 -0.60
N ALA A 157 -11.13 -0.76 -0.64
CA ALA A 157 -12.11 -1.33 -1.57
C ALA A 157 -11.74 -1.05 -3.03
N TYR A 158 -11.43 0.21 -3.35
CA TYR A 158 -11.10 0.65 -4.71
C TYR A 158 -9.68 0.27 -5.13
N LYS A 159 -8.74 0.27 -4.17
CA LYS A 159 -7.35 -0.17 -4.35
C LYS A 159 -7.23 -1.58 -4.91
N TYR A 160 -8.20 -2.46 -4.64
CA TYR A 160 -8.16 -3.86 -5.04
C TYR A 160 -9.30 -4.28 -5.98
N THR A 161 -10.11 -3.37 -6.53
CA THR A 161 -11.29 -3.73 -7.35
C THR A 161 -10.95 -4.71 -8.47
N TRP A 162 -10.02 -4.35 -9.36
CA TRP A 162 -9.61 -5.22 -10.46
C TRP A 162 -8.84 -6.44 -10.00
N ASN A 163 -8.02 -6.33 -8.95
CA ASN A 163 -7.37 -7.49 -8.34
C ASN A 163 -8.41 -8.52 -7.87
N ASN A 164 -9.49 -8.07 -7.21
CA ASN A 164 -10.58 -8.92 -6.74
C ASN A 164 -11.36 -9.54 -7.91
N THR A 165 -11.70 -8.75 -8.94
CA THR A 165 -12.38 -9.23 -10.14
C THR A 165 -11.57 -10.32 -10.85
N ILE A 166 -10.28 -10.07 -11.10
CA ILE A 166 -9.41 -11.04 -11.78
C ILE A 166 -9.16 -12.27 -10.89
N ASN A 167 -9.02 -12.11 -9.58
CA ASN A 167 -8.94 -13.25 -8.66
C ASN A 167 -10.20 -14.12 -8.72
N GLY A 168 -11.38 -13.50 -8.80
CA GLY A 168 -12.65 -14.22 -8.96
C GLY A 168 -12.73 -15.06 -10.24
N ILE A 169 -12.09 -14.60 -11.33
CA ILE A 169 -12.02 -15.32 -12.61
C ILE A 169 -10.98 -16.45 -12.56
N THR A 170 -9.81 -16.19 -11.95
CA THR A 170 -8.61 -17.01 -12.17
C THR A 170 -8.35 -18.04 -11.08
N THR A 171 -8.77 -17.80 -9.84
CA THR A 171 -8.30 -18.57 -8.67
C THR A 171 -8.62 -20.06 -8.76
N ALA A 172 -9.84 -20.42 -9.19
CA ALA A 172 -10.24 -21.82 -9.35
C ALA A 172 -9.45 -22.53 -10.47
N GLY A 173 -9.21 -21.83 -11.58
CA GLY A 173 -8.40 -22.35 -12.69
C GLY A 173 -6.94 -22.54 -12.26
N ILE A 174 -6.34 -21.55 -11.60
CA ILE A 174 -4.95 -21.63 -11.10
C ILE A 174 -4.80 -22.82 -10.16
N GLY A 175 -5.72 -23.00 -9.19
CA GLY A 175 -5.66 -24.15 -8.28
C GLY A 175 -5.78 -25.51 -9.00
N THR A 176 -6.54 -25.56 -10.10
CA THR A 176 -6.63 -26.77 -10.95
C THR A 176 -5.31 -27.05 -11.68
N LEU A 177 -4.70 -26.02 -12.28
CA LEU A 177 -3.42 -26.13 -12.97
C LEU A 177 -2.28 -26.51 -12.01
N GLU A 178 -2.23 -25.89 -10.82
CA GLU A 178 -1.29 -26.26 -9.76
C GLU A 178 -1.46 -27.71 -9.33
N GLY A 179 -2.71 -28.18 -9.22
CA GLY A 179 -3.03 -29.58 -8.92
C GLY A 179 -2.50 -30.55 -9.98
N ILE A 180 -2.58 -30.20 -11.27
CA ILE A 180 -2.00 -30.99 -12.36
C ILE A 180 -0.48 -31.00 -12.27
N LEU A 181 0.16 -29.84 -12.05
CA LEU A 181 1.60 -29.72 -11.95
C LEU A 181 2.19 -30.38 -10.68
N ALA A 182 1.35 -30.69 -9.69
CA ALA A 182 1.74 -31.45 -8.50
C ALA A 182 1.77 -32.97 -8.72
N LYS A 183 1.15 -33.49 -9.80
CA LYS A 183 1.17 -34.93 -10.14
C LYS A 183 2.59 -35.41 -10.48
N ASN A 184 2.87 -36.70 -10.28
CA ASN A 184 4.06 -37.30 -10.87
C ASN A 184 3.90 -37.31 -12.40
N SER A 185 5.00 -37.23 -13.13
CA SER A 185 4.96 -37.09 -14.59
C SER A 185 4.35 -38.32 -15.29
N ALA A 186 4.45 -39.51 -14.68
CA ALA A 186 3.77 -40.72 -15.15
C ALA A 186 2.23 -40.68 -15.00
N ASP A 187 1.71 -39.81 -14.13
CA ASP A 187 0.28 -39.67 -13.85
C ASP A 187 -0.37 -38.51 -14.64
N ILE A 188 0.42 -37.76 -15.43
CA ILE A 188 -0.08 -36.65 -16.25
C ILE A 188 -0.55 -37.21 -17.59
N THR A 189 -1.79 -36.87 -17.93
CA THR A 189 -2.45 -37.33 -19.16
C THR A 189 -2.58 -36.21 -20.20
N GLU A 190 -2.87 -36.59 -21.45
CA GLU A 190 -3.20 -35.62 -22.51
C GLU A 190 -4.45 -34.80 -22.14
N ASP A 191 -5.44 -35.42 -21.50
CA ASP A 191 -6.64 -34.74 -20.97
C ASP A 191 -6.26 -33.68 -19.92
N ASP A 192 -5.28 -33.97 -19.04
CA ASP A 192 -4.75 -32.98 -18.09
C ASP A 192 -4.08 -31.81 -18.80
N ALA A 193 -3.24 -32.10 -19.81
CA ALA A 193 -2.58 -31.06 -20.61
C ALA A 193 -3.60 -30.17 -21.34
N GLY A 194 -4.68 -30.76 -21.87
CA GLY A 194 -5.78 -30.04 -22.51
C GLY A 194 -6.52 -29.07 -21.58
N GLN A 195 -6.46 -29.25 -20.26
CA GLN A 195 -7.05 -28.31 -19.31
C GLN A 195 -6.35 -26.96 -19.30
N PHE A 196 -5.04 -26.89 -19.57
CA PHE A 196 -4.31 -25.61 -19.66
C PHE A 196 -4.91 -24.71 -20.74
N SER A 197 -5.01 -25.22 -21.96
CA SER A 197 -5.60 -24.49 -23.08
C SER A 197 -7.05 -24.13 -22.81
N SER A 198 -7.83 -25.05 -22.24
CA SER A 198 -9.26 -24.83 -21.96
C SER A 198 -9.48 -23.74 -20.89
N ILE A 199 -8.70 -23.77 -19.81
CA ILE A 199 -8.79 -22.80 -18.72
C ILE A 199 -8.33 -21.41 -19.18
N VAL A 200 -7.18 -21.32 -19.88
CA VAL A 200 -6.68 -20.05 -20.39
C VAL A 200 -7.62 -19.45 -21.43
N ALA A 201 -8.20 -20.26 -22.32
CA ALA A 201 -9.24 -19.81 -23.24
C ALA A 201 -10.49 -19.30 -22.49
N GLY A 202 -10.88 -19.96 -21.40
CA GLY A 202 -11.94 -19.49 -20.51
C GLY A 202 -11.64 -18.14 -19.87
N TRP A 203 -10.42 -17.93 -19.38
CA TRP A 203 -9.97 -16.65 -18.86
C TRP A 203 -9.95 -15.57 -19.94
N ASN A 204 -9.43 -15.88 -21.13
CA ASN A 204 -9.42 -14.97 -22.26
C ASN A 204 -10.84 -14.52 -22.62
N ASN A 205 -11.79 -15.45 -22.70
CA ASN A 205 -13.20 -15.11 -22.98
C ASN A 205 -13.84 -14.28 -21.86
N ALA A 206 -13.51 -14.53 -20.59
CA ALA A 206 -14.05 -13.75 -19.47
C ALA A 206 -13.47 -12.33 -19.43
N ILE A 207 -12.18 -12.18 -19.76
CA ILE A 207 -11.45 -10.91 -19.71
C ILE A 207 -11.69 -10.08 -20.97
N ASN A 208 -11.65 -10.67 -22.16
CA ASN A 208 -11.77 -9.97 -23.44
C ASN A 208 -13.16 -10.05 -24.08
N GLY A 209 -14.06 -10.88 -23.56
CA GLY A 209 -15.37 -11.10 -24.17
C GLY A 209 -15.33 -11.99 -25.41
N THR A 210 -16.43 -12.04 -26.16
CA THR A 210 -16.53 -12.78 -27.43
C THR A 210 -17.05 -11.84 -28.52
N ASN A 211 -16.31 -11.70 -29.63
CA ASN A 211 -16.70 -10.87 -30.80
C ASN A 211 -17.14 -9.43 -30.45
N GLY A 212 -16.46 -8.76 -29.52
CA GLY A 212 -16.79 -7.39 -29.10
C GLY A 212 -17.99 -7.28 -28.15
N THR A 213 -18.41 -8.39 -27.51
CA THR A 213 -19.46 -8.39 -26.49
C THR A 213 -19.00 -9.10 -25.21
N GLY A 214 -19.07 -8.40 -24.07
CA GLY A 214 -18.59 -8.88 -22.77
C GLY A 214 -17.12 -8.50 -22.46
N GLY A 215 -16.64 -8.83 -21.25
CA GLY A 215 -15.26 -8.56 -20.82
C GLY A 215 -14.92 -7.08 -20.58
N LEU A 216 -13.63 -6.74 -20.59
CA LEU A 216 -13.08 -5.40 -20.41
C LEU A 216 -13.68 -4.40 -21.42
N GLU A 217 -13.93 -4.81 -22.66
CA GLU A 217 -14.54 -3.96 -23.68
C GLU A 217 -15.96 -3.53 -23.30
N ALA A 218 -16.75 -4.44 -22.72
CA ALA A 218 -18.10 -4.10 -22.25
C ALA A 218 -18.13 -3.40 -20.88
N ILE A 219 -17.14 -3.65 -20.02
CA ILE A 219 -17.11 -3.11 -18.65
C ILE A 219 -16.52 -1.70 -18.62
N VAL A 220 -15.47 -1.44 -19.41
CA VAL A 220 -14.74 -0.16 -19.39
C VAL A 220 -14.51 0.48 -20.76
N GLY A 221 -14.96 -0.13 -21.86
CA GLY A 221 -14.81 0.46 -23.21
C GLY A 221 -13.42 0.29 -23.83
N LEU A 222 -12.52 -0.45 -23.17
CA LEU A 222 -11.19 -0.76 -23.69
C LEU A 222 -11.27 -1.77 -24.83
N GLY A 223 -10.46 -1.63 -25.89
CA GLY A 223 -10.40 -2.59 -27.01
C GLY A 223 -9.82 -3.98 -26.68
N GLY A 224 -10.03 -4.47 -25.46
CA GLY A 224 -9.52 -5.74 -24.92
C GLY A 224 -8.20 -5.60 -24.15
N SER A 225 -7.63 -6.74 -23.75
CA SER A 225 -6.38 -6.82 -22.98
C SER A 225 -5.18 -6.23 -23.71
N GLU A 226 -5.22 -6.14 -25.04
CA GLU A 226 -4.18 -5.52 -25.86
C GLU A 226 -4.01 -4.01 -25.59
N ALA A 227 -5.06 -3.35 -25.08
CA ALA A 227 -4.99 -1.95 -24.67
C ALA A 227 -4.37 -1.76 -23.28
N LEU A 228 -4.24 -2.83 -22.49
CA LEU A 228 -3.66 -2.76 -21.15
C LEU A 228 -2.14 -2.66 -21.22
N THR A 229 -1.60 -1.69 -20.49
CA THR A 229 -0.16 -1.52 -20.30
C THR A 229 0.14 -1.39 -18.81
N GLY A 230 1.41 -1.14 -18.46
CA GLY A 230 1.83 -1.10 -17.06
C GLY A 230 1.88 -2.47 -16.39
N SER A 231 2.00 -2.48 -15.06
CA SER A 231 2.12 -3.73 -14.29
C SER A 231 0.83 -4.56 -14.28
N PHE A 232 -0.34 -3.94 -14.33
CA PHE A 232 -1.61 -4.66 -14.51
C PHE A 232 -1.68 -5.33 -15.89
N GLY A 233 -1.35 -4.59 -16.95
CA GLY A 233 -1.30 -5.14 -18.31
C GLY A 233 -0.29 -6.28 -18.45
N ALA A 234 0.90 -6.16 -17.86
CA ALA A 234 1.90 -7.22 -17.85
C ALA A 234 1.37 -8.50 -17.17
N TYR A 235 0.67 -8.38 -16.05
CA TYR A 235 0.03 -9.52 -15.38
C TYR A 235 -1.03 -10.19 -16.26
N ILE A 236 -1.96 -9.42 -16.82
CA ILE A 236 -3.03 -9.97 -17.68
C ILE A 236 -2.45 -10.61 -18.95
N ASN A 237 -1.50 -9.95 -19.60
CA ASN A 237 -0.88 -10.48 -20.81
C ASN A 237 -0.14 -11.79 -20.52
N LYS A 238 0.61 -11.88 -19.41
CA LYS A 238 1.30 -13.13 -19.06
C LYS A 238 0.33 -14.26 -18.67
N LEU A 239 -0.79 -13.91 -18.02
CA LEU A 239 -1.86 -14.85 -17.67
C LEU A 239 -2.51 -15.48 -18.92
N LEU A 240 -2.64 -14.72 -20.01
CA LEU A 240 -3.28 -15.17 -21.25
C LEU A 240 -2.30 -15.76 -22.28
N ASP A 241 -1.01 -15.50 -22.11
CA ASP A 241 0.09 -16.01 -22.95
C ASP A 241 0.55 -17.40 -22.52
N LEU A 242 -0.26 -18.43 -22.84
CA LEU A 242 0.09 -19.82 -22.60
C LEU A 242 1.26 -20.25 -23.52
N PRO A 243 2.29 -20.97 -23.02
CA PRO A 243 3.40 -21.42 -23.84
C PRO A 243 2.96 -22.37 -24.96
N ASP A 244 3.50 -22.16 -26.16
CA ASP A 244 3.31 -23.05 -27.31
C ASP A 244 4.22 -24.28 -27.20
N VAL A 245 3.89 -25.18 -26.28
CA VAL A 245 4.59 -26.45 -26.06
C VAL A 245 3.59 -27.60 -26.12
N THR A 246 3.75 -28.47 -27.11
CA THR A 246 2.86 -29.62 -27.31
C THR A 246 3.13 -30.70 -26.27
N PHE A 247 2.07 -31.32 -25.75
CA PHE A 247 2.19 -32.47 -24.85
C PHE A 247 2.71 -33.70 -25.62
N PRO A 248 3.67 -34.48 -25.09
CA PRO A 248 4.24 -35.62 -25.80
C PRO A 248 3.20 -36.71 -26.11
N ASN A 249 3.21 -37.24 -27.33
CA ASN A 249 2.39 -38.39 -27.70
C ASN A 249 3.21 -39.69 -27.57
N LYS A 250 2.75 -40.61 -26.72
CA LYS A 250 3.42 -41.91 -26.45
C LYS A 250 3.66 -42.76 -27.70
N ASP A 251 2.86 -42.55 -28.74
CA ASP A 251 2.92 -43.34 -29.97
C ASP A 251 3.95 -42.84 -30.98
N ASP A 252 4.53 -41.65 -30.75
CA ASP A 252 5.54 -41.07 -31.62
C ASP A 252 6.77 -41.98 -31.76
N SER A 253 7.28 -42.07 -32.98
CA SER A 253 8.46 -42.88 -33.30
C SER A 253 9.70 -42.52 -32.45
N GLN A 254 9.82 -41.26 -32.02
CA GLN A 254 10.91 -40.79 -31.16
C GLN A 254 10.96 -41.49 -29.79
N PHE A 255 9.85 -42.07 -29.31
CA PHE A 255 9.78 -42.80 -28.04
C PHE A 255 9.90 -44.32 -28.21
N LYS A 256 10.30 -44.80 -29.40
CA LYS A 256 10.46 -46.23 -29.69
C LYS A 256 11.93 -46.55 -30.02
N ASP A 257 12.46 -47.61 -29.42
CA ASP A 257 13.80 -48.15 -29.67
C ASP A 257 13.74 -49.39 -30.57
N VAL A 258 14.73 -49.59 -31.44
CA VAL A 258 14.84 -50.76 -32.36
C VAL A 258 15.27 -52.07 -31.67
N SER A 259 15.10 -52.18 -30.35
CA SER A 259 15.54 -53.32 -29.52
C SER A 259 14.41 -54.27 -29.11
N GLY A 260 13.30 -54.27 -29.86
CA GLY A 260 12.14 -55.15 -29.63
C GLY A 260 12.46 -56.64 -29.84
N ASN A 261 11.42 -57.47 -29.89
CA ASN A 261 11.55 -58.92 -30.08
C ASN A 261 11.92 -59.28 -31.53
N SER A 262 13.16 -58.98 -31.89
CA SER A 262 13.72 -59.21 -33.23
C SER A 262 13.70 -60.68 -33.65
N GLU A 263 13.70 -61.61 -32.69
CA GLU A 263 13.52 -63.04 -32.98
C GLU A 263 12.09 -63.33 -33.46
N LEU A 264 11.07 -62.81 -32.78
CA LEU A 264 9.68 -62.96 -33.23
C LEU A 264 9.42 -62.23 -34.56
N ALA A 265 10.02 -61.06 -34.75
CA ALA A 265 9.92 -60.35 -36.03
C ALA A 265 10.53 -61.18 -37.19
N GLN A 266 11.67 -61.83 -36.96
CA GLN A 266 12.28 -62.75 -37.93
C GLN A 266 11.43 -64.01 -38.15
N LYS A 267 10.87 -64.59 -37.09
CA LYS A 267 9.94 -65.74 -37.19
C LYS A 267 8.72 -65.36 -38.02
N PHE A 268 8.13 -64.19 -37.77
CA PHE A 268 7.02 -63.67 -38.55
C PHE A 268 7.39 -63.48 -40.03
N ASP A 269 8.48 -62.76 -40.32
CA ASP A 269 8.93 -62.50 -41.69
C ASP A 269 9.15 -63.81 -42.46
N LEU A 270 9.88 -64.76 -41.88
CA LEU A 270 10.20 -66.03 -42.52
C LEU A 270 8.97 -66.90 -42.75
N ALA A 271 8.13 -67.06 -41.73
CA ALA A 271 6.99 -67.97 -41.76
C ALA A 271 5.86 -67.45 -42.66
N SER A 272 5.55 -66.16 -42.62
CA SER A 272 4.51 -65.55 -43.47
C SER A 272 4.94 -65.43 -44.94
N LYS A 273 6.25 -65.34 -45.21
CA LYS A 273 6.85 -65.01 -46.52
C LYS A 273 6.19 -65.70 -47.71
N LYS A 274 6.02 -67.02 -47.65
CA LYS A 274 5.55 -67.78 -48.82
C LYS A 274 4.09 -67.51 -49.13
N CYS A 275 3.25 -67.41 -48.10
CA CYS A 275 1.84 -67.06 -48.24
C CYS A 275 1.68 -65.60 -48.68
N TYR A 276 2.45 -64.68 -48.08
CA TYR A 276 2.50 -63.28 -48.49
C TYR A 276 2.90 -63.10 -49.95
N GLN A 277 4.00 -63.72 -50.40
CA GLN A 277 4.45 -63.65 -51.80
C GLN A 277 3.44 -64.23 -52.80
N ASN A 278 2.69 -65.27 -52.41
CA ASN A 278 1.62 -65.81 -53.25
C ASN A 278 0.39 -64.88 -53.29
N ALA A 279 0.15 -64.13 -52.21
CA ALA A 279 -0.94 -63.18 -52.09
C ALA A 279 -0.68 -61.87 -52.84
N THR A 280 0.53 -61.33 -52.82
CA THR A 280 0.86 -60.01 -53.40
C THR A 280 1.65 -60.12 -54.72
N GLY A 281 2.25 -61.28 -54.99
CA GLY A 281 2.95 -61.57 -56.24
C GLY A 281 2.00 -61.98 -57.40
N PRO A 282 2.54 -62.58 -58.47
CA PRO A 282 1.79 -62.86 -59.70
C PRO A 282 0.56 -63.76 -59.54
N LEU A 283 0.49 -64.56 -58.48
CA LEU A 283 -0.63 -65.48 -58.19
C LEU A 283 -1.86 -64.75 -57.63
N LYS A 284 -1.68 -63.59 -56.97
CA LYS A 284 -2.75 -62.75 -56.41
C LYS A 284 -3.84 -63.52 -55.66
N SER A 285 -3.44 -64.44 -54.79
CA SER A 285 -4.37 -65.33 -54.08
C SER A 285 -4.77 -64.76 -52.72
N ALA A 286 -5.99 -64.23 -52.61
CA ALA A 286 -6.55 -63.73 -51.35
C ALA A 286 -6.54 -64.79 -50.23
N GLY A 287 -6.84 -66.05 -50.57
CA GLY A 287 -6.79 -67.17 -49.62
C GLY A 287 -5.38 -67.42 -49.06
N CYS A 288 -4.33 -67.10 -49.81
CA CYS A 288 -2.97 -67.24 -49.28
C CYS A 288 -2.68 -66.24 -48.15
N TYR A 289 -3.22 -65.01 -48.21
CA TYR A 289 -3.04 -64.05 -47.12
C TYR A 289 -3.94 -64.35 -45.92
N ILE A 290 -5.15 -64.89 -46.18
CA ILE A 290 -6.02 -65.42 -45.13
C ILE A 290 -5.28 -66.43 -44.24
N HIS A 291 -4.46 -67.30 -44.82
CA HIS A 291 -3.63 -68.20 -44.00
C HIS A 291 -2.66 -67.46 -43.06
N VAL A 292 -2.04 -66.35 -43.49
CA VAL A 292 -1.16 -65.54 -42.62
C VAL A 292 -1.96 -64.99 -41.45
N LEU A 293 -3.11 -64.39 -41.74
CA LEU A 293 -3.99 -63.78 -40.74
C LEU A 293 -4.57 -64.84 -39.79
N ALA A 294 -4.99 -66.00 -40.29
CA ALA A 294 -5.50 -67.10 -39.49
C ALA A 294 -4.45 -67.63 -38.49
N HIS A 295 -3.19 -67.77 -38.92
CA HIS A 295 -2.13 -68.24 -38.02
C HIS A 295 -1.75 -67.21 -36.94
N LEU A 296 -2.11 -65.93 -37.12
CA LEU A 296 -1.87 -64.87 -36.15
C LEU A 296 -2.99 -64.73 -35.11
N LEU A 297 -4.09 -65.47 -35.25
CA LEU A 297 -5.28 -65.34 -34.41
C LEU A 297 -5.41 -66.49 -33.41
N ASP A 298 -4.91 -66.26 -32.19
CA ASP A 298 -4.97 -67.16 -31.03
C ASP A 298 -4.46 -68.60 -31.27
N LEU A 299 -3.65 -68.82 -32.31
CA LEU A 299 -2.92 -70.06 -32.50
C LEU A 299 -1.86 -70.20 -31.41
N LYS A 300 -1.93 -71.31 -30.67
CA LYS A 300 -0.99 -71.63 -29.61
C LYS A 300 -0.06 -72.76 -30.01
N SER A 301 1.13 -72.74 -29.44
CA SER A 301 2.12 -73.82 -29.61
C SER A 301 1.54 -75.17 -29.13
N SER A 302 0.65 -75.14 -28.13
CA SER A 302 -0.06 -76.32 -27.61
C SER A 302 -1.11 -76.91 -28.55
N ASP A 303 -1.55 -76.15 -29.55
CA ASP A 303 -2.60 -76.59 -30.48
C ASP A 303 -2.03 -77.43 -31.63
N LEU A 304 -0.71 -77.40 -31.81
CA LEU A 304 0.01 -78.04 -32.90
C LEU A 304 0.50 -79.43 -32.49
N ASN A 305 0.31 -80.41 -33.38
CA ASN A 305 0.94 -81.72 -33.25
C ASN A 305 2.40 -81.71 -33.74
N SER A 306 3.09 -82.86 -33.70
CA SER A 306 4.48 -82.97 -34.15
C SER A 306 4.73 -82.70 -35.64
N ALA A 307 3.68 -82.73 -36.47
CA ALA A 307 3.73 -82.36 -37.88
C ALA A 307 3.41 -80.87 -38.12
N GLY A 308 3.05 -80.13 -37.08
CA GLY A 308 2.63 -78.73 -37.19
C GLY A 308 1.18 -78.54 -37.64
N ASP A 309 0.35 -79.58 -37.53
CA ASP A 309 -1.09 -79.52 -37.83
C ASP A 309 -1.91 -79.26 -36.56
N VAL A 310 -3.05 -78.61 -36.72
CA VAL A 310 -4.10 -78.46 -35.69
C VAL A 310 -5.19 -79.52 -35.85
N SER A 311 -6.04 -79.69 -34.82
CA SER A 311 -7.26 -80.50 -34.92
C SER A 311 -8.20 -79.98 -36.02
N ASP A 312 -8.96 -80.85 -36.68
CA ASP A 312 -9.98 -80.43 -37.67
C ASP A 312 -11.06 -79.52 -37.06
N SER A 313 -11.25 -79.59 -35.74
CA SER A 313 -12.15 -78.72 -34.98
C SER A 313 -11.50 -77.44 -34.45
N TRP A 314 -10.23 -77.19 -34.76
CA TRP A 314 -9.51 -76.01 -34.32
C TRP A 314 -9.93 -74.79 -35.14
N GLY A 315 -10.06 -73.65 -34.48
CA GLY A 315 -10.58 -72.42 -35.05
C GLY A 315 -11.66 -71.82 -34.15
N GLN A 316 -11.91 -70.52 -34.33
CA GLN A 316 -12.98 -69.83 -33.61
C GLN A 316 -13.48 -68.64 -34.40
N THR A 317 -14.66 -68.15 -34.02
CA THR A 317 -15.30 -66.99 -34.63
C THR A 317 -14.85 -65.70 -33.94
N TYR A 318 -14.50 -64.69 -34.73
CA TYR A 318 -14.17 -63.35 -34.25
C TYR A 318 -15.12 -62.31 -34.84
N THR A 319 -15.29 -61.20 -34.13
CA THR A 319 -16.12 -60.06 -34.58
C THR A 319 -15.22 -58.87 -34.88
N THR A 320 -15.50 -58.15 -35.97
CA THR A 320 -14.76 -56.94 -36.35
C THR A 320 -14.87 -55.85 -35.29
N THR A 321 -13.93 -54.89 -35.28
CA THR A 321 -13.94 -53.76 -34.34
C THR A 321 -15.16 -52.85 -34.50
N THR A 322 -15.78 -52.86 -35.68
CA THR A 322 -17.03 -52.14 -35.98
C THR A 322 -18.28 -52.87 -35.46
N GLY A 323 -18.15 -54.16 -35.10
CA GLY A 323 -19.27 -55.01 -34.69
C GLY A 323 -20.17 -55.51 -35.84
N ASN A 324 -19.88 -55.11 -37.08
CA ASN A 324 -20.77 -55.34 -38.23
C ASN A 324 -20.48 -56.63 -39.01
N GLY A 325 -19.39 -57.34 -38.70
CA GLY A 325 -18.96 -58.54 -39.41
C GLY A 325 -18.31 -59.58 -38.51
N THR A 326 -18.32 -60.84 -38.96
CA THR A 326 -17.64 -61.96 -38.27
C THR A 326 -16.81 -62.78 -39.24
N ILE A 327 -15.72 -63.36 -38.76
CA ILE A 327 -14.84 -64.28 -39.49
C ILE A 327 -14.73 -65.61 -38.73
N ASP A 328 -14.36 -66.70 -39.41
CA ASP A 328 -14.06 -68.00 -38.79
C ASP A 328 -12.71 -68.52 -39.30
N THR A 329 -11.82 -68.92 -38.39
CA THR A 329 -10.48 -69.43 -38.74
C THR A 329 -10.43 -70.95 -38.95
N ASN A 330 -11.56 -71.67 -38.81
CA ASN A 330 -11.60 -73.11 -39.00
C ASN A 330 -11.18 -73.52 -40.42
N GLY A 331 -10.23 -74.45 -40.50
CA GLY A 331 -9.73 -74.98 -41.77
C GLY A 331 -8.61 -74.18 -42.45
N GLU A 332 -8.19 -73.04 -41.88
CA GLU A 332 -7.23 -72.12 -42.53
C GLU A 332 -5.74 -72.38 -42.17
N ILE A 333 -5.48 -73.36 -41.29
CA ILE A 333 -4.12 -73.69 -40.83
C ILE A 333 -3.52 -74.85 -41.63
N ASN A 334 -4.17 -76.03 -41.55
CA ASN A 334 -3.69 -77.27 -42.15
C ASN A 334 -3.67 -77.15 -43.68
N GLY A 335 -2.57 -77.55 -44.32
CA GLY A 335 -2.42 -77.49 -45.79
C GLY A 335 -2.06 -76.10 -46.35
N SER A 336 -2.00 -75.07 -45.51
CA SER A 336 -1.43 -73.77 -45.91
C SER A 336 0.04 -73.89 -46.29
N ALA A 337 0.58 -72.90 -47.01
CA ALA A 337 2.02 -72.88 -47.31
C ALA A 337 2.88 -72.62 -46.07
N ILE A 338 2.31 -72.07 -44.99
CA ILE A 338 3.00 -71.92 -43.68
C ILE A 338 3.17 -73.31 -43.05
N ASN A 339 2.08 -74.08 -42.95
CA ASN A 339 2.06 -75.45 -42.44
C ASN A 339 2.95 -76.38 -43.28
N SER A 340 2.78 -76.38 -44.61
CA SER A 340 3.55 -77.24 -45.52
C SER A 340 5.07 -76.98 -45.49
N ASN A 341 5.50 -75.79 -45.07
CA ASN A 341 6.91 -75.43 -44.91
C ASN A 341 7.42 -75.62 -43.46
N ASN A 342 6.66 -76.29 -42.59
CA ASN A 342 6.95 -76.49 -41.17
C ASN A 342 7.16 -75.17 -40.39
N GLN A 343 6.38 -74.13 -40.72
CA GLN A 343 6.49 -72.80 -40.09
C GLN A 343 5.33 -72.48 -39.14
N SER A 344 4.34 -73.36 -38.99
CA SER A 344 3.19 -73.12 -38.10
C SER A 344 3.59 -72.94 -36.64
N ALA A 345 4.62 -73.64 -36.15
CA ALA A 345 5.15 -73.45 -34.79
C ALA A 345 5.76 -72.06 -34.59
N ALA A 346 6.51 -71.55 -35.57
CA ALA A 346 7.08 -70.20 -35.52
C ALA A 346 6.00 -69.13 -35.51
N MET A 347 4.92 -69.33 -36.28
CA MET A 347 3.78 -68.40 -36.29
C MET A 347 2.92 -68.50 -35.03
N ALA A 348 2.83 -69.68 -34.41
CA ALA A 348 2.16 -69.86 -33.12
C ALA A 348 2.85 -69.04 -32.01
N GLU A 349 4.19 -69.02 -31.97
CA GLU A 349 4.91 -68.16 -31.02
C GLU A 349 4.62 -66.65 -31.23
N VAL A 350 4.56 -66.22 -32.50
CA VAL A 350 4.21 -64.82 -32.85
C VAL A 350 2.78 -64.52 -32.44
N SER A 351 1.84 -65.40 -32.77
CA SER A 351 0.41 -65.32 -32.39
C SER A 351 0.22 -65.22 -30.89
N GLU A 352 0.86 -66.11 -30.12
CA GLU A 352 0.82 -66.10 -28.65
C GLU A 352 1.33 -64.77 -28.08
N TYR A 353 2.37 -64.20 -28.67
CA TYR A 353 2.91 -62.92 -28.23
C TYR A 353 1.97 -61.75 -28.52
N ILE A 354 1.47 -61.62 -29.75
CA ILE A 354 0.63 -60.48 -30.15
C ILE A 354 -0.81 -60.57 -29.60
N CYS A 355 -1.30 -61.78 -29.32
CA CYS A 355 -2.64 -61.99 -28.78
C CYS A 355 -2.67 -61.94 -27.26
N ASN A 356 -1.52 -61.94 -26.57
CA ASN A 356 -1.47 -61.81 -25.12
C ASN A 356 -1.70 -60.35 -24.70
N PRO A 357 -2.79 -60.05 -23.97
CA PRO A 357 -3.09 -58.69 -23.55
C PRO A 357 -2.00 -58.05 -22.67
N ALA A 358 -1.18 -58.85 -21.98
CA ALA A 358 -0.08 -58.35 -21.15
C ALA A 358 1.09 -57.75 -21.94
N ASN A 359 1.19 -58.05 -23.25
CA ASN A 359 2.27 -57.55 -24.10
C ASN A 359 1.92 -56.24 -24.83
N ASP A 360 0.68 -55.77 -24.71
CA ASP A 360 0.17 -54.50 -25.27
C ASP A 360 0.64 -54.22 -26.72
N CYS A 361 0.55 -55.25 -27.58
CA CYS A 361 0.98 -55.16 -28.98
C CYS A 361 -0.04 -54.38 -29.81
N MET A 362 0.12 -53.06 -29.84
CA MET A 362 -0.72 -52.14 -30.61
C MET A 362 -0.29 -52.09 -32.09
N ALA A 363 -1.25 -51.86 -33.00
CA ALA A 363 -0.99 -51.61 -34.41
C ALA A 363 -0.07 -50.40 -34.60
N ALA A 364 0.59 -50.28 -35.76
CA ALA A 364 1.44 -49.12 -36.01
C ALA A 364 0.62 -47.82 -36.01
N TYR A 365 1.12 -46.80 -35.32
CA TYR A 365 0.50 -45.48 -35.34
C TYR A 365 0.72 -44.82 -36.70
N ASP A 366 -0.37 -44.43 -37.37
CA ASP A 366 -0.33 -43.74 -38.66
C ASP A 366 -0.76 -42.28 -38.49
N GLU A 367 0.21 -41.37 -38.49
CA GLU A 367 0.02 -39.92 -38.39
C GLU A 367 -0.79 -39.34 -39.55
N THR A 368 -0.88 -40.06 -40.68
CA THR A 368 -1.60 -39.62 -41.89
C THR A 368 -3.03 -40.15 -41.93
N ASP A 369 -3.46 -40.94 -40.94
CA ASP A 369 -4.79 -41.51 -40.88
C ASP A 369 -5.85 -40.43 -40.59
N THR A 370 -6.67 -40.14 -41.61
CA THR A 370 -7.75 -39.14 -41.56
C THR A 370 -9.13 -39.74 -41.23
N THR A 371 -9.21 -41.01 -40.83
CA THR A 371 -10.49 -41.66 -40.53
C THR A 371 -11.18 -41.02 -39.32
N THR A 372 -12.51 -40.93 -39.41
CA THR A 372 -13.40 -40.37 -38.41
C THR A 372 -14.54 -41.35 -38.09
N VAL A 373 -15.34 -41.05 -37.06
CA VAL A 373 -16.51 -41.86 -36.69
C VAL A 373 -17.54 -41.96 -37.83
N ASP A 374 -17.52 -41.03 -38.79
CA ASP A 374 -18.43 -40.99 -39.94
C ASP A 374 -17.84 -41.63 -41.21
N SER A 375 -16.58 -42.09 -41.17
CA SER A 375 -15.92 -42.77 -42.30
C SER A 375 -16.65 -44.07 -42.68
N SER A 376 -16.42 -44.54 -43.92
CA SER A 376 -17.04 -45.77 -44.43
C SER A 376 -16.62 -46.99 -43.63
N GLU A 377 -17.41 -48.07 -43.69
CA GLU A 377 -17.09 -49.34 -43.03
C GLU A 377 -15.73 -49.88 -43.46
N LEU A 378 -15.42 -49.82 -44.77
CA LEU A 378 -14.15 -50.24 -45.33
C LEU A 378 -12.98 -49.41 -44.75
N ASP A 379 -13.12 -48.07 -44.69
CA ASP A 379 -12.07 -47.20 -44.17
C ASP A 379 -11.80 -47.46 -42.68
N LYS A 380 -12.86 -47.68 -41.88
CA LYS A 380 -12.76 -48.02 -40.46
C LYS A 380 -12.06 -49.35 -40.23
N LEU A 381 -12.35 -50.36 -41.04
CA LEU A 381 -11.70 -51.67 -40.95
C LEU A 381 -10.23 -51.61 -41.39
N LEU A 382 -9.93 -50.87 -42.46
CA LEU A 382 -8.57 -50.69 -42.97
C LEU A 382 -7.71 -49.73 -42.16
N SER A 383 -8.29 -48.88 -41.32
CA SER A 383 -7.56 -48.04 -40.36
C SER A 383 -6.83 -48.87 -39.30
N ASN A 384 -5.72 -48.32 -38.78
CA ASN A 384 -5.07 -48.85 -37.57
C ASN A 384 -5.79 -48.41 -36.28
N PHE A 385 -6.83 -47.57 -36.39
CA PHE A 385 -7.61 -47.06 -35.28
C PHE A 385 -9.04 -47.60 -35.28
N LYS A 386 -9.61 -47.74 -34.09
CA LYS A 386 -11.02 -48.05 -33.82
C LYS A 386 -11.66 -46.89 -33.03
N PHE A 387 -12.98 -46.85 -33.01
CA PHE A 387 -13.73 -45.83 -32.29
C PHE A 387 -14.42 -46.47 -31.08
N VAL A 388 -14.06 -46.00 -29.87
CA VAL A 388 -14.70 -46.41 -28.61
C VAL A 388 -15.31 -45.16 -27.99
N ASP A 389 -16.62 -45.16 -27.75
CA ASP A 389 -17.37 -44.00 -27.24
C ASP A 389 -17.14 -42.70 -28.03
N GLY A 390 -16.96 -42.82 -29.36
CA GLY A 390 -16.68 -41.69 -30.26
C GLY A 390 -15.23 -41.21 -30.27
N LYS A 391 -14.35 -41.75 -29.41
CA LYS A 391 -12.92 -41.44 -29.39
C LYS A 391 -12.13 -42.39 -30.30
N LYS A 392 -11.23 -41.83 -31.10
CA LYS A 392 -10.29 -42.59 -31.94
C LYS A 392 -9.22 -43.22 -31.03
N THR A 393 -9.05 -44.53 -31.11
CA THR A 393 -8.13 -45.32 -30.28
C THR A 393 -7.38 -46.30 -31.15
N LEU A 394 -6.10 -46.54 -30.88
CA LEU A 394 -5.30 -47.48 -31.66
C LEU A 394 -5.82 -48.92 -31.47
N LYS A 395 -5.84 -49.71 -32.54
CA LYS A 395 -6.20 -51.14 -32.47
C LYS A 395 -5.05 -51.94 -31.87
N THR A 396 -5.36 -53.03 -31.20
CA THR A 396 -4.38 -54.11 -30.98
C THR A 396 -4.07 -54.80 -32.31
N PHE A 397 -2.90 -55.42 -32.45
CA PHE A 397 -2.60 -56.22 -33.65
C PHE A 397 -3.61 -57.33 -33.87
N LYS A 398 -4.12 -57.96 -32.80
CA LYS A 398 -5.19 -58.95 -32.89
C LYS A 398 -6.45 -58.36 -33.55
N GLU A 399 -6.91 -57.20 -33.10
CA GLU A 399 -8.05 -56.50 -33.70
C GLU A 399 -7.80 -56.12 -35.17
N LYS A 400 -6.58 -55.66 -35.47
CA LYS A 400 -6.17 -55.33 -36.85
C LYS A 400 -6.19 -56.57 -37.76
N VAL A 401 -5.72 -57.71 -37.26
CA VAL A 401 -5.74 -58.99 -37.98
C VAL A 401 -7.18 -59.42 -38.27
N ILE A 402 -8.08 -59.32 -37.27
CA ILE A 402 -9.51 -59.66 -37.44
C ILE A 402 -10.15 -58.79 -38.52
N ASP A 403 -9.96 -57.47 -38.44
CA ASP A 403 -10.56 -56.55 -39.42
C ASP A 403 -10.00 -56.76 -40.82
N LEU A 404 -8.67 -56.90 -40.94
CA LEU A 404 -8.04 -57.13 -42.24
C LEU A 404 -8.47 -58.48 -42.84
N TYR A 405 -8.62 -59.52 -42.01
CA TYR A 405 -9.13 -60.82 -42.46
C TYR A 405 -10.53 -60.64 -43.04
N TYR A 406 -11.42 -59.98 -42.30
CA TYR A 406 -12.79 -59.75 -42.75
C TYR A 406 -12.82 -58.99 -44.08
N VAL A 407 -11.97 -57.97 -44.24
CA VAL A 407 -11.85 -57.22 -45.50
C VAL A 407 -11.37 -58.11 -46.64
N VAL A 408 -10.36 -58.95 -46.43
CA VAL A 408 -9.83 -59.86 -47.47
C VAL A 408 -10.90 -60.86 -47.93
N GLU A 409 -11.63 -61.45 -46.99
CA GLU A 409 -12.69 -62.43 -47.25
C GLU A 409 -13.90 -61.79 -47.95
N ASN A 410 -14.35 -60.63 -47.45
CA ASN A 410 -15.61 -59.98 -47.86
C ASN A 410 -15.41 -58.79 -48.82
N ARG A 411 -14.21 -58.64 -49.41
CA ARG A 411 -13.83 -57.55 -50.34
C ARG A 411 -14.88 -57.18 -51.39
N SER A 412 -15.56 -58.18 -51.97
CA SER A 412 -16.54 -57.97 -53.03
C SER A 412 -17.81 -57.29 -52.50
N SER A 413 -18.22 -57.61 -51.27
CA SER A 413 -19.36 -56.98 -50.59
C SER A 413 -19.00 -55.58 -50.08
N LEU A 414 -17.73 -55.34 -49.74
CA LEU A 414 -17.19 -54.05 -49.31
C LEU A 414 -16.82 -53.12 -50.47
N GLY A 415 -16.88 -53.60 -51.72
CA GLY A 415 -16.66 -52.80 -52.92
C GLY A 415 -15.18 -52.51 -53.25
N ILE A 416 -14.22 -53.29 -52.72
CA ILE A 416 -12.79 -53.13 -52.99
C ILE A 416 -12.26 -54.27 -53.89
N ALA A 417 -11.50 -53.92 -54.92
CA ALA A 417 -10.80 -54.91 -55.74
C ALA A 417 -9.58 -55.45 -54.98
N TYR A 418 -9.22 -56.71 -55.23
CA TYR A 418 -8.08 -57.32 -54.51
C TYR A 418 -6.75 -56.59 -54.78
N ASP A 419 -6.58 -56.04 -55.99
CA ASP A 419 -5.39 -55.26 -56.35
C ASP A 419 -5.23 -53.98 -55.51
N ASP A 420 -6.35 -53.34 -55.15
CA ASP A 420 -6.37 -52.14 -54.31
C ASP A 420 -6.14 -52.47 -52.82
N LEU A 421 -6.26 -53.75 -52.45
CA LEU A 421 -6.00 -54.23 -51.09
C LEU A 421 -4.50 -54.52 -50.86
N ILE A 422 -3.74 -54.83 -51.91
CA ILE A 422 -2.31 -55.18 -51.81
C ILE A 422 -1.50 -54.17 -51.00
N PRO A 423 -1.62 -52.84 -51.19
CA PRO A 423 -0.89 -51.86 -50.39
C PRO A 423 -1.14 -52.00 -48.88
N TYR A 424 -2.36 -52.36 -48.47
CA TYR A 424 -2.70 -52.58 -47.07
C TYR A 424 -2.11 -53.89 -46.53
N LEU A 425 -1.99 -54.92 -47.38
CA LEU A 425 -1.34 -56.18 -47.01
C LEU A 425 0.17 -56.01 -46.87
N ASP A 426 0.79 -55.25 -47.77
CA ASP A 426 2.20 -54.87 -47.72
C ASP A 426 2.48 -54.02 -46.47
N GLN A 427 1.63 -53.01 -46.22
CA GLN A 427 1.73 -52.17 -45.03
C GLN A 427 1.59 -52.99 -43.75
N PHE A 428 0.60 -53.89 -43.66
CA PHE A 428 0.45 -54.77 -42.50
C PHE A 428 1.71 -55.64 -42.27
N GLN A 429 2.30 -56.16 -43.34
CA GLN A 429 3.52 -56.96 -43.27
C GLN A 429 4.69 -56.15 -42.70
N THR A 430 4.85 -54.90 -43.15
CA THR A 430 5.87 -53.96 -42.67
C THR A 430 5.59 -53.51 -41.23
N ASP A 431 4.34 -53.18 -40.90
CA ASP A 431 3.91 -52.73 -39.58
C ASP A 431 4.15 -53.80 -38.52
N MET A 432 3.79 -55.05 -38.82
CA MET A 432 4.00 -56.17 -37.92
C MET A 432 5.49 -56.40 -37.65
N SER A 433 6.31 -56.43 -38.71
CA SER A 433 7.76 -56.61 -38.58
C SER A 433 8.42 -55.46 -37.82
N THR A 434 8.02 -54.21 -38.11
CA THR A 434 8.56 -53.01 -37.46
C THR A 434 8.15 -52.96 -36.00
N THR A 435 6.89 -53.24 -35.68
CA THR A 435 6.39 -53.14 -34.31
C THR A 435 6.98 -54.22 -33.42
N LEU A 436 7.07 -55.47 -33.91
CA LEU A 436 7.77 -56.55 -33.18
C LEU A 436 9.26 -56.23 -32.95
N ASN A 437 9.90 -55.48 -33.85
CA ASN A 437 11.28 -55.01 -33.69
C ASN A 437 11.42 -53.76 -32.80
N SER A 438 10.32 -53.12 -32.38
CA SER A 438 10.34 -51.88 -31.61
C SER A 438 9.98 -52.09 -30.14
N LYS A 439 10.56 -51.29 -29.24
CA LYS A 439 10.24 -51.27 -27.80
C LYS A 439 9.99 -49.83 -27.35
N PHE A 440 8.89 -49.58 -26.65
CA PHE A 440 8.61 -48.28 -26.04
C PHE A 440 9.67 -47.91 -24.99
N ASN A 441 10.18 -46.69 -25.07
CA ASN A 441 11.15 -46.11 -24.15
C ASN A 441 10.44 -45.15 -23.19
N GLU A 442 9.98 -45.69 -22.08
CA GLU A 442 9.25 -44.97 -21.04
C GLU A 442 10.08 -43.83 -20.43
N GLU A 443 11.39 -44.03 -20.22
CA GLU A 443 12.28 -43.01 -19.66
C GLU A 443 12.34 -41.76 -20.56
N ARG A 444 12.47 -41.94 -21.88
CA ARG A 444 12.50 -40.84 -22.85
C ARG A 444 11.16 -40.12 -22.95
N TYR A 445 10.06 -40.86 -22.90
CA TYR A 445 8.72 -40.28 -22.88
C TYR A 445 8.49 -39.44 -21.61
N LEU A 446 8.81 -40.00 -20.43
CA LEU A 446 8.67 -39.28 -19.16
C LEU A 446 9.55 -38.04 -19.09
N ALA A 447 10.76 -38.07 -19.66
CA ALA A 447 11.61 -36.88 -19.76
C ALA A 447 10.96 -35.76 -20.61
N ALA A 448 10.30 -36.11 -21.72
CA ALA A 448 9.56 -35.13 -22.52
C ALA A 448 8.34 -34.59 -21.78
N VAL A 449 7.65 -35.41 -20.97
CA VAL A 449 6.55 -34.95 -20.10
C VAL A 449 7.08 -34.01 -19.02
N ASP A 450 8.26 -34.29 -18.45
CA ASP A 450 8.94 -33.38 -17.52
C ASP A 450 9.28 -32.03 -18.18
N ASP A 451 9.76 -32.03 -19.42
CA ASP A 451 10.06 -30.79 -20.14
C ASP A 451 8.80 -29.93 -20.36
N TRP A 452 7.70 -30.56 -20.80
CA TRP A 452 6.39 -29.88 -20.89
C TRP A 452 5.93 -29.32 -19.53
N LYS A 453 6.01 -30.15 -18.49
CA LYS A 453 5.63 -29.77 -17.11
C LYS A 453 6.46 -28.59 -16.61
N ASN A 454 7.77 -28.59 -16.85
CA ASN A 454 8.68 -27.52 -16.46
C ASN A 454 8.35 -26.20 -17.20
N ALA A 455 7.99 -26.26 -18.48
CA ALA A 455 7.54 -25.09 -19.24
C ALA A 455 6.26 -24.49 -18.63
N MET A 456 5.27 -25.33 -18.31
CA MET A 456 4.02 -24.90 -17.68
C MET A 456 4.23 -24.33 -16.26
N GLN A 457 5.08 -24.97 -15.46
CA GLN A 457 5.48 -24.45 -14.14
C GLN A 457 6.17 -23.09 -14.24
N THR A 458 7.08 -22.93 -15.21
CA THR A 458 7.78 -21.67 -15.43
C THR A 458 6.82 -20.55 -15.81
N TRP A 459 5.89 -20.83 -16.71
CA TRP A 459 4.84 -19.89 -17.09
C TRP A 459 4.00 -19.48 -15.88
N LEU A 460 3.48 -20.44 -15.11
CA LEU A 460 2.61 -20.14 -13.97
C LEU A 460 3.34 -19.32 -12.90
N LYS A 461 4.63 -19.60 -12.67
CA LYS A 461 5.47 -18.81 -11.78
C LYS A 461 5.68 -17.38 -12.28
N GLN A 462 5.86 -17.19 -13.59
CA GLN A 462 5.94 -15.85 -14.17
C GLN A 462 4.63 -15.08 -13.99
N VAL A 463 3.48 -15.74 -14.15
CA VAL A 463 2.16 -15.15 -13.86
C VAL A 463 2.07 -14.69 -12.40
N GLN A 464 2.51 -15.51 -11.45
CA GLN A 464 2.55 -15.16 -10.02
C GLN A 464 3.47 -13.95 -9.75
N ASN A 465 4.67 -13.93 -10.33
CA ASN A 465 5.59 -12.81 -10.17
C ASN A 465 5.00 -11.49 -10.69
N CYS A 466 4.40 -11.49 -11.89
CA CYS A 466 3.77 -10.29 -12.44
C CYS A 466 2.60 -9.81 -11.55
N LYS A 467 1.85 -10.75 -10.95
CA LYS A 467 0.80 -10.41 -9.99
C LYS A 467 1.36 -9.74 -8.73
N GLU A 468 2.45 -10.26 -8.18
CA GLU A 468 3.11 -9.68 -7.01
C GLU A 468 3.63 -8.27 -7.30
N GLU A 469 4.23 -8.04 -8.47
CA GLU A 469 4.67 -6.70 -8.91
C GLU A 469 3.49 -5.73 -9.01
N TYR A 470 2.40 -6.12 -9.66
CA TYR A 470 1.18 -5.32 -9.73
C TYR A 470 0.62 -4.97 -8.35
N VAL A 471 0.51 -5.95 -7.43
CA VAL A 471 0.02 -5.71 -6.07
C VAL A 471 0.95 -4.76 -5.31
N LYS A 472 2.26 -4.91 -5.46
CA LYS A 472 3.25 -4.01 -4.85
C LYS A 472 3.11 -2.58 -5.39
N ASP A 473 2.85 -2.41 -6.68
CA ASP A 473 2.62 -1.07 -7.22
C ASP A 473 1.36 -0.41 -6.66
N LEU A 474 0.28 -1.18 -6.51
CA LEU A 474 -0.95 -0.70 -5.86
C LEU A 474 -0.68 -0.23 -4.43
N GLU A 475 0.19 -0.94 -3.70
CA GLU A 475 0.56 -0.57 -2.32
C GLU A 475 1.33 0.75 -2.20
N ASN A 476 1.97 1.19 -3.29
CA ASN A 476 2.83 2.37 -3.33
C ASN A 476 2.24 3.53 -4.15
N ILE A 477 0.91 3.60 -4.26
CA ILE A 477 0.24 4.76 -4.88
C ILE A 477 0.40 5.98 -3.94
N PRO A 478 0.95 7.12 -4.43
CA PRO A 478 1.07 8.35 -3.65
C PRO A 478 -0.28 8.92 -3.20
N ALA A 479 -0.29 9.93 -2.33
CA ALA A 479 -1.51 10.68 -2.04
C ALA A 479 -1.97 11.45 -3.29
N GLN A 480 -3.28 11.53 -3.53
CA GLN A 480 -3.86 12.28 -4.64
C GLN A 480 -3.57 13.78 -4.56
N TYR A 481 -3.58 14.33 -3.34
CA TYR A 481 -3.34 15.74 -3.08
C TYR A 481 -2.10 15.96 -2.23
N VAL A 482 -1.34 16.99 -2.57
CA VAL A 482 -0.24 17.52 -1.76
C VAL A 482 -0.51 18.97 -1.37
N PRO A 483 0.10 19.47 -0.28
CA PRO A 483 -0.01 20.88 0.08
C PRO A 483 0.62 21.78 -0.99
N ASP A 484 -0.03 22.89 -1.33
CA ASP A 484 0.52 23.88 -2.27
C ASP A 484 1.75 24.56 -1.67
N GLU A 485 2.92 24.31 -2.26
CA GLU A 485 4.17 24.93 -1.84
C GLU A 485 4.22 26.44 -2.11
N ASN A 486 3.36 26.94 -3.00
CA ASN A 486 3.25 28.37 -3.31
C ASN A 486 2.36 29.12 -2.31
N ASP A 487 1.61 28.42 -1.46
CA ASP A 487 0.82 29.04 -0.40
C ASP A 487 1.78 29.71 0.60
N SER A 488 1.54 31.00 0.87
CA SER A 488 2.28 31.79 1.87
C SER A 488 2.40 31.11 3.25
N LYS A 489 1.42 30.28 3.63
CA LYS A 489 1.39 29.53 4.87
C LYS A 489 2.26 28.27 4.85
N TYR A 490 2.54 27.69 3.67
CA TYR A 490 3.23 26.41 3.54
C TYR A 490 4.57 26.44 4.26
N GLN A 491 5.45 27.38 3.91
CA GLN A 491 6.77 27.44 4.51
C GLN A 491 6.73 27.77 6.01
N TRP A 492 5.79 28.62 6.45
CA TRP A 492 5.61 28.96 7.86
C TRP A 492 5.31 27.72 8.70
N TYR A 493 4.31 26.95 8.30
CA TYR A 493 3.89 25.78 9.06
C TYR A 493 4.81 24.57 8.84
N LYS A 494 5.51 24.49 7.70
CA LYS A 494 6.62 23.55 7.50
C LYS A 494 7.74 23.80 8.53
N ASN A 495 8.18 25.06 8.69
CA ASN A 495 9.18 25.41 9.71
C ASN A 495 8.71 25.05 11.12
N LEU A 496 7.43 25.27 11.42
CA LEU A 496 6.83 24.93 12.72
C LEU A 496 6.78 23.41 12.96
N TRP A 497 6.38 22.62 11.95
CA TRP A 497 6.34 21.14 12.02
C TRP A 497 7.69 20.57 12.49
N TYR A 498 8.77 20.95 11.81
CA TYR A 498 10.10 20.47 12.16
C TYR A 498 10.58 21.01 13.52
N ARG A 499 10.25 22.27 13.86
CA ARG A 499 10.62 22.85 15.17
C ARG A 499 9.90 22.19 16.35
N MET A 500 8.70 21.65 16.11
CA MET A 500 7.90 20.89 17.08
C MET A 500 8.30 19.41 17.17
N GLY A 501 9.28 18.96 16.38
CA GLY A 501 9.79 17.58 16.43
C GLY A 501 9.46 16.71 15.21
N GLY A 502 9.03 17.31 14.09
CA GLY A 502 8.92 16.62 12.82
C GLY A 502 10.27 15.99 12.42
N ILE A 503 10.27 14.72 12.07
CA ILE A 503 11.47 13.98 11.63
C ILE A 503 11.55 14.06 10.11
N ASP A 504 10.46 13.67 9.44
CA ASP A 504 10.26 13.78 8.00
C ASP A 504 8.81 14.17 7.69
N GLU A 505 8.37 14.07 6.44
CA GLU A 505 7.00 14.42 6.02
C GLU A 505 5.93 13.43 6.52
N THR A 506 6.34 12.25 6.96
CA THR A 506 5.49 11.13 7.38
C THR A 506 5.66 10.76 8.86
N GLN A 507 6.71 11.26 9.53
CA GLN A 507 7.06 10.90 10.90
C GLN A 507 7.38 12.11 11.77
N SER A 508 6.99 12.04 13.03
CA SER A 508 7.12 13.12 14.01
C SER A 508 7.28 12.59 15.44
N ASP A 509 8.09 13.23 16.26
CA ASP A 509 8.14 12.98 17.70
C ASP A 509 7.02 13.74 18.43
N LYS A 510 6.08 12.99 19.00
CA LYS A 510 4.93 13.50 19.77
C LYS A 510 5.11 13.39 21.29
N SER A 511 6.30 13.00 21.76
CA SER A 511 6.59 12.78 23.19
C SER A 511 6.54 14.04 24.06
N GLY A 512 6.44 15.23 23.46
CA GLY A 512 6.47 16.50 24.17
C GLY A 512 7.88 16.96 24.57
N ASN A 513 8.93 16.31 24.06
CA ASN A 513 10.31 16.73 24.30
C ASN A 513 10.64 18.05 23.59
N ASN A 514 10.07 18.29 22.41
CA ASN A 514 10.42 19.43 21.57
C ASN A 514 9.54 20.67 21.78
N PHE A 515 8.37 20.53 22.41
CA PHE A 515 7.39 21.61 22.57
C PHE A 515 6.78 21.61 23.99
N LYS A 516 6.29 22.78 24.41
CA LYS A 516 5.56 22.95 25.66
C LYS A 516 4.38 23.91 25.45
N GLU A 517 3.25 23.59 26.07
CA GLU A 517 2.08 24.46 26.06
C GLU A 517 2.38 25.76 26.82
N LEU A 518 2.10 26.88 26.16
CA LEU A 518 2.05 28.20 26.76
C LEU A 518 0.61 28.51 27.17
N ASP A 519 0.40 28.75 28.46
CA ASP A 519 -0.91 29.08 29.03
C ASP A 519 -1.55 30.27 28.30
N GLU A 520 -2.86 30.18 28.04
CA GLU A 520 -3.60 31.17 27.26
C GLU A 520 -3.58 32.58 27.89
N ASN A 521 -3.51 32.67 29.22
CA ASN A 521 -3.39 33.95 29.91
C ASN A 521 -2.03 34.59 29.69
N LEU A 522 -0.96 33.79 29.59
CA LEU A 522 0.39 34.26 29.31
C LEU A 522 0.58 34.57 27.83
N MET A 523 -0.09 33.81 26.95
CA MET A 523 -0.06 34.00 25.50
C MET A 523 -0.40 35.44 25.09
N ASN A 524 -1.36 36.05 25.78
CA ASN A 524 -1.89 37.38 25.47
C ASN A 524 -1.41 38.47 26.45
N ASN A 525 -0.39 38.19 27.28
CA ASN A 525 0.12 39.12 28.28
C ASN A 525 1.45 39.74 27.85
N SER A 526 1.42 41.03 27.51
CA SER A 526 2.59 41.77 27.03
C SER A 526 3.63 42.07 28.12
N GLU A 527 3.18 42.44 29.32
CA GLU A 527 4.06 42.70 30.47
C GLU A 527 4.87 41.44 30.82
N TRP A 528 4.20 40.28 30.82
CA TRP A 528 4.85 39.00 31.09
C TRP A 528 5.88 38.64 30.01
N LEU A 529 5.54 38.80 28.73
CA LEU A 529 6.47 38.44 27.66
C LEU A 529 7.70 39.35 27.66
N GLN A 530 7.51 40.65 27.88
CA GLN A 530 8.61 41.60 28.03
C GLN A 530 9.51 41.19 29.21
N PHE A 531 8.94 40.93 30.38
CA PHE A 531 9.69 40.44 31.54
C PHE A 531 10.48 39.16 31.22
N ALA A 532 9.83 38.20 30.55
CA ALA A 532 10.44 36.92 30.22
C ALA A 532 11.64 37.04 29.26
N LEU A 533 11.60 37.99 28.33
CA LEU A 533 12.69 38.27 27.40
C LEU A 533 13.83 39.06 28.07
N GLU A 534 13.51 40.09 28.85
CA GLU A 534 14.51 40.92 29.55
C GLU A 534 15.33 40.14 30.60
N HIS A 535 14.68 39.17 31.26
CA HIS A 535 15.30 38.37 32.32
C HIS A 535 15.80 37.00 31.82
N GLY A 536 15.72 36.73 30.51
CA GLY A 536 16.22 35.49 29.90
C GLY A 536 15.46 34.23 30.33
N VAL A 537 14.20 34.36 30.76
CA VAL A 537 13.30 33.22 31.04
C VAL A 537 12.97 32.50 29.74
N LEU A 538 12.79 33.27 28.67
CA LEU A 538 12.58 32.77 27.31
C LEU A 538 13.67 33.30 26.38
N THR A 539 14.08 32.45 25.45
CA THR A 539 14.95 32.82 24.33
C THR A 539 14.09 33.04 23.09
N LEU A 540 14.33 34.13 22.37
CA LEU A 540 13.69 34.40 21.08
C LEU A 540 14.48 33.70 19.98
N GLU A 541 13.80 32.98 19.11
CA GLU A 541 14.36 32.51 17.83
C GLU A 541 13.64 33.16 16.66
N GLN A 542 14.35 33.36 15.57
CA GLN A 542 13.81 33.81 14.29
C GLN A 542 14.21 32.82 13.19
N VAL A 543 13.29 32.54 12.28
CA VAL A 543 13.64 31.84 11.03
C VAL A 543 14.44 32.77 10.14
N THR A 544 15.63 32.33 9.74
CA THR A 544 16.52 33.08 8.85
C THR A 544 16.88 32.25 7.63
N PHE A 545 17.13 32.90 6.51
CA PHE A 545 17.68 32.23 5.34
C PHE A 545 19.08 31.65 5.65
N SER A 546 19.32 30.43 5.19
CA SER A 546 20.60 29.73 5.29
C SER A 546 20.90 29.06 3.96
N GLU A 547 21.96 29.50 3.28
CA GLU A 547 22.37 28.96 1.97
C GLU A 547 22.61 27.44 2.01
N ASN A 548 23.13 26.94 3.13
CA ASN A 548 23.39 25.51 3.36
C ASN A 548 22.25 24.80 4.11
N GLY A 549 21.12 25.47 4.35
CA GLY A 549 20.02 24.97 5.18
C GLY A 549 20.37 24.88 6.67
N SER A 550 19.55 24.14 7.43
CA SER A 550 19.76 23.90 8.87
C SER A 550 20.46 22.56 9.12
N ASN A 551 21.49 22.57 9.97
CA ASN A 551 22.10 21.33 10.45
C ASN A 551 21.21 20.59 11.45
N THR A 552 20.39 21.33 12.20
CA THR A 552 19.48 20.78 13.22
C THR A 552 18.19 20.27 12.60
N TYR A 553 17.69 20.97 11.58
CA TYR A 553 16.45 20.62 10.88
C TYR A 553 16.69 20.52 9.36
N PRO A 554 17.37 19.49 8.85
CA PRO A 554 17.78 19.41 7.44
C PRO A 554 16.62 19.51 6.44
N ASN A 555 15.42 19.11 6.84
CA ASN A 555 14.24 19.03 5.98
C ASN A 555 13.45 20.35 5.87
N ILE A 556 13.87 21.44 6.55
CA ILE A 556 13.19 22.75 6.45
C ILE A 556 13.58 23.55 5.20
N GLY A 557 14.56 23.07 4.44
CA GLY A 557 15.07 23.71 3.22
C GLY A 557 16.13 24.78 3.53
N TYR A 558 16.08 25.91 2.81
CA TYR A 558 17.05 27.02 2.92
C TYR A 558 16.80 27.96 4.11
N TYR A 559 16.27 27.42 5.19
CA TYR A 559 15.92 28.17 6.39
C TYR A 559 16.61 27.54 7.60
N ASP A 560 16.75 28.32 8.68
CA ASP A 560 17.24 27.86 9.97
C ASP A 560 16.66 28.70 11.11
N TRP A 561 16.35 28.04 12.23
CA TRP A 561 15.93 28.69 13.46
C TRP A 561 17.17 29.19 14.19
N LYS A 562 17.32 30.51 14.30
CA LYS A 562 18.46 31.12 15.00
C LYS A 562 18.00 31.88 16.22
N SER A 563 18.63 31.60 17.35
CA SER A 563 18.46 32.38 18.57
C SER A 563 18.99 33.80 18.36
N ILE A 564 18.18 34.79 18.73
CA ILE A 564 18.50 36.21 18.64
C ILE A 564 18.15 36.91 19.95
N ALA A 565 18.83 38.01 20.25
CA ALA A 565 18.37 38.92 21.29
C ALA A 565 17.09 39.62 20.81
N TYR A 566 16.13 39.88 21.70
CA TYR A 566 14.90 40.60 21.33
C TYR A 566 15.18 42.00 20.79
N THR A 567 16.28 42.64 21.24
CA THR A 567 16.74 43.95 20.73
C THR A 567 17.28 43.91 19.30
N SER A 568 17.59 42.73 18.78
CA SER A 568 18.05 42.53 17.40
C SER A 568 16.90 42.22 16.44
N ALA A 569 15.68 41.99 16.94
CA ALA A 569 14.52 41.72 16.10
C ALA A 569 14.02 43.01 15.44
N SER A 570 13.94 43.02 14.10
CA SER A 570 13.49 44.20 13.34
C SER A 570 12.04 44.60 13.61
N ASP A 571 11.23 43.64 14.08
CA ASP A 571 9.80 43.83 14.33
C ASP A 571 9.49 44.14 15.79
N ILE A 572 10.50 44.21 16.67
CA ILE A 572 10.32 44.59 18.08
C ILE A 572 10.91 45.99 18.27
N SER A 573 10.13 46.88 18.89
CA SER A 573 10.58 48.24 19.18
C SER A 573 10.11 48.70 20.54
N SER A 574 10.90 49.53 21.20
CA SER A 574 10.53 50.18 22.46
C SER A 574 9.72 51.45 22.17
N LYS A 575 8.62 51.65 22.88
CA LYS A 575 7.78 52.85 22.80
C LYS A 575 7.31 53.28 24.18
N GLU A 576 6.97 54.56 24.35
CA GLU A 576 6.36 55.07 25.58
C GLU A 576 5.09 54.27 25.94
N ASP A 577 4.98 53.87 27.20
CA ASP A 577 3.78 53.19 27.70
C ASP A 577 2.68 54.20 28.03
N GLU A 578 1.92 54.60 27.00
CA GLU A 578 0.81 55.55 27.14
C GLU A 578 -0.22 55.12 28.19
N VAL A 579 -0.41 53.81 28.41
CA VAL A 579 -1.38 53.29 29.38
C VAL A 579 -0.84 53.42 30.81
N ALA A 580 0.42 53.07 31.04
CA ALA A 580 1.08 53.27 32.33
C ALA A 580 1.17 54.76 32.66
N ILE A 581 1.52 55.60 31.69
CA ILE A 581 1.56 57.06 31.82
C ILE A 581 0.17 57.59 32.19
N ALA A 582 -0.89 57.19 31.48
CA ALA A 582 -2.25 57.63 31.77
C ALA A 582 -2.73 57.19 33.17
N ARG A 583 -2.43 55.95 33.59
CA ARG A 583 -2.77 55.47 34.94
C ARG A 583 -1.99 56.22 36.02
N ALA A 584 -0.70 56.46 35.81
CA ALA A 584 0.15 57.20 36.72
C ALA A 584 -0.28 58.67 36.84
N GLU A 585 -0.67 59.30 35.74
CA GLU A 585 -1.20 60.67 35.73
C GLU A 585 -2.49 60.77 36.57
N VAL A 586 -3.43 59.83 36.38
CA VAL A 586 -4.67 59.81 37.19
C VAL A 586 -4.38 59.62 38.68
N LYS A 587 -3.45 58.71 39.03
CA LYS A 587 -3.02 58.51 40.43
C LYS A 587 -2.37 59.77 40.99
N TYR A 588 -1.45 60.39 40.25
CA TYR A 588 -0.74 61.60 40.64
C TYR A 588 -1.71 62.75 40.91
N GLN A 589 -2.66 63.00 40.00
CA GLN A 589 -3.68 64.04 40.16
C GLN A 589 -4.55 63.81 41.41
N ASN A 590 -4.93 62.55 41.67
CA ASN A 590 -5.71 62.20 42.87
C ASN A 590 -4.90 62.41 44.16
N ALA A 591 -3.67 61.89 44.21
CA ALA A 591 -2.78 62.04 45.36
C ALA A 591 -2.49 63.51 45.65
N MET A 592 -2.18 64.31 44.62
CA MET A 592 -1.88 65.72 44.78
C MET A 592 -3.09 66.53 45.27
N ARG A 593 -4.30 66.20 44.79
CA ARG A 593 -5.54 66.79 45.27
C ARG A 593 -5.78 66.49 46.75
N GLU A 594 -5.54 65.26 47.20
CA GLU A 594 -5.64 64.88 48.62
C GLU A 594 -4.62 65.62 49.48
N ILE A 595 -3.36 65.66 49.04
CA ILE A 595 -2.28 66.37 49.73
C ILE A 595 -2.59 67.87 49.87
N GLN A 596 -3.04 68.53 48.79
CA GLN A 596 -3.43 69.94 48.82
C GLN A 596 -4.58 70.21 49.81
N ASN A 597 -5.55 69.31 49.90
CA ASN A 597 -6.66 69.44 50.83
C ASN A 597 -6.19 69.26 52.29
N GLU A 598 -5.33 68.29 52.57
CA GLU A 598 -4.75 68.09 53.91
C GLU A 598 -3.85 69.26 54.31
N ASP A 599 -3.01 69.76 53.41
CA ASP A 599 -2.13 70.90 53.67
C ASP A 599 -2.91 72.18 53.98
N LYS A 600 -3.98 72.44 53.23
CA LYS A 600 -4.91 73.57 53.48
C LYS A 600 -5.59 73.44 54.84
N LYS A 601 -5.93 72.23 55.26
CA LYS A 601 -6.50 71.98 56.61
C LYS A 601 -5.46 72.25 57.69
N PHE A 602 -4.24 71.77 57.53
CA PHE A 602 -3.15 72.05 58.47
C PHE A 602 -2.81 73.54 58.55
N ASP A 603 -2.86 74.29 57.44
CA ASP A 603 -2.73 75.75 57.46
C ASP A 603 -3.82 76.44 58.26
N GLN A 604 -5.08 75.99 58.11
CA GLN A 604 -6.19 76.53 58.89
C GLN A 604 -6.05 76.22 60.38
N ASP A 605 -5.60 75.01 60.73
CA ASP A 605 -5.42 74.58 62.11
C ASP A 605 -4.23 75.30 62.76
N LEU A 606 -3.12 75.52 62.05
CA LEU A 606 -2.00 76.36 62.51
C LEU A 606 -2.44 77.81 62.76
N LYS A 607 -3.23 78.41 61.86
CA LYS A 607 -3.76 79.78 62.07
C LYS A 607 -4.66 79.88 63.30
N LYS A 608 -5.48 78.87 63.56
CA LYS A 608 -6.31 78.81 64.78
C LYS A 608 -5.42 78.67 66.02
N LEU A 609 -4.45 77.76 66.00
CA LEU A 609 -3.52 77.56 67.10
C LEU A 609 -2.73 78.84 67.41
N ASP A 610 -2.27 79.57 66.39
CA ASP A 610 -1.56 80.85 66.55
C ASP A 610 -2.46 81.96 67.15
N THR A 611 -3.73 82.01 66.71
CA THR A 611 -4.73 82.90 67.31
C THR A 611 -4.99 82.56 68.77
N GLU A 612 -5.14 81.26 69.09
CA GLU A 612 -5.29 80.76 70.46
C GLU A 612 -4.04 81.05 71.31
N HIS A 613 -2.85 80.86 70.75
CA HIS A 613 -1.58 81.13 71.41
C HIS A 613 -1.46 82.60 71.77
N SER A 614 -1.75 83.50 70.83
CA SER A 614 -1.74 84.95 71.04
C SER A 614 -2.75 85.38 72.13
N ALA A 615 -3.95 84.78 72.13
CA ALA A 615 -4.96 85.04 73.15
C ALA A 615 -4.53 84.54 74.54
N LEU A 616 -3.97 83.33 74.62
CA LEU A 616 -3.46 82.73 75.86
C LEU A 616 -2.25 83.50 76.40
N GLN A 617 -1.36 83.96 75.52
CA GLN A 617 -0.20 84.78 75.89
C GLN A 617 -0.66 86.13 76.48
N THR A 618 -1.65 86.77 75.85
CA THR A 618 -2.25 88.00 76.38
C THR A 618 -2.92 87.76 77.75
N GLU A 619 -3.63 86.63 77.91
CA GLU A 619 -4.22 86.24 79.20
C GLU A 619 -3.13 86.00 80.27
N TYR A 620 -2.06 85.30 79.90
CA TYR A 620 -0.91 85.02 80.74
C TYR A 620 -0.26 86.31 81.26
N GLU A 621 0.04 87.27 80.37
CA GLU A 621 0.64 88.56 80.73
C GLU A 621 -0.27 89.40 81.63
N SER A 622 -1.58 89.40 81.36
CA SER A 622 -2.60 90.05 82.21
C SER A 622 -2.62 89.46 83.62
N VAL A 623 -2.71 88.12 83.74
CA VAL A 623 -2.73 87.42 85.04
C VAL A 623 -1.41 87.63 85.79
N LYS A 624 -0.27 87.53 85.10
CA LYS A 624 1.06 87.79 85.66
C LYS A 624 1.14 89.22 86.21
N SER A 625 0.72 90.24 85.45
CA SER A 625 0.70 91.63 85.90
C SER A 625 -0.14 91.83 87.17
N VAL A 626 -1.29 91.16 87.27
CA VAL A 626 -2.14 91.20 88.47
C VAL A 626 -1.46 90.54 89.68
N ILE A 627 -0.77 89.42 89.48
CA ILE A 627 0.02 88.75 90.53
C ILE A 627 1.17 89.66 90.98
N ASP A 628 1.96 90.21 90.05
CA ASP A 628 3.09 91.10 90.34
C ASP A 628 2.65 92.32 91.16
N LYS A 629 1.54 92.96 90.76
CA LYS A 629 0.94 94.08 91.53
C LYS A 629 0.49 93.67 92.92
N ASN A 630 -0.05 92.46 93.10
CA ASN A 630 -0.47 91.95 94.40
C ASN A 630 0.72 91.59 95.29
N VAL A 631 1.80 91.04 94.72
CA VAL A 631 3.07 90.81 95.41
C VAL A 631 3.67 92.13 95.86
N GLU A 632 3.74 93.13 94.98
CA GLU A 632 4.26 94.46 95.31
C GLU A 632 3.45 95.15 96.41
N ARG A 633 2.11 95.07 96.36
CA ARG A 633 1.22 95.56 97.42
C ARG A 633 1.44 94.84 98.75
N SER A 634 1.59 93.53 98.72
CA SER A 634 1.87 92.74 99.92
C SER A 634 3.23 93.13 100.49
N PHE A 635 4.26 93.25 99.65
CA PHE A 635 5.60 93.66 100.06
C PHE A 635 5.60 95.05 100.71
N LYS A 636 4.92 96.04 100.10
CA LYS A 636 4.73 97.39 100.67
C LYS A 636 3.94 97.41 101.97
N ALA A 637 3.09 96.42 102.23
CA ALA A 637 2.31 96.33 103.47
C ALA A 637 3.09 95.64 104.62
N PHE A 638 4.18 94.94 104.31
CA PHE A 638 5.01 94.21 105.28
C PHE A 638 6.46 94.73 105.40
N SER A 639 6.81 95.79 104.64
CA SER A 639 8.02 96.62 104.79
C SER A 639 7.69 97.91 105.53
#